data_AF-A0A961I0B9-F1
#
_entry.id   AF-A0A961I0B9-F1
#
_cell.length_a   1.000
_cell.length_b   1.000
_cell.length_c   1.000
_cell.angle_alpha   90.00
_cell.angle_beta   90.00
_cell.angle_gamma   90.00
#
_symmetry.space_group_name_H-M   'P 1'
#
loop_
_entity.id
_entity.type
_entity.pdbx_description
1 polymer ?
#
loop_
_entity_poly.entity_id
_entity_poly.type
_entity_poly.pdbx_seq_one_letter_code
_entity_poly.pdbx_strand_id
1 'polypeptide(L)'
;MIAILERLSRGARAAALALALPGAAYAACSEIAALDARAPEGVDIGAVQRGLRAALQDDDPRLQDRLFGRYTRAALERLCLAVPRAGSVPDIPGTLALAEDYDRLSALMPLWPETVLAEGFLAALLPENTGAPNPVLLRLAATPPMIAGVLMATSIRPDCGVIDTLDLTPTAAKGAETLMRITGATSLESLCRAFPVDGDLDDFGAALAALGSIEAARPGALQVLQSPGFGTWLAAGPSERVLALLGTDDAVLHLVDAYLAETPAETDTPPPLPASCGIPPENGVLTYMSFGQRQLDLLTDRVDLDAALAPVAESSFVTADAQWKALRVALSTVFDACALDQAQALTLGPDRPGEMFTLDPGKVAAFKLDPMLSAREPLVAPLIGIVAPRREDLRAGIETALATALRAALDAEIELAAATAAGAAEPVEDVRDVPRVDEAQFDQLDLPPLIGVTDASMIAVLETLTNDAFKAELEAGPFMVATNPDLIKGDVRALLRPLVEGQVTEGVAADMALIDGAIAPVWRLTPELRGGIDRIARFSGALDDPTAAELATRMRSLVGLQYPTRRLFGAALADVPPAQSAQGVTIEPNLSEALIERATALALTRVPDPAEPRVTAQLASDCGCVPERVDQDTNVYGFYPFWLSPVKPTATPAPPADPADPAADPAPDAADAPPPGPEPIDFGLLSQVAFYGLEFAYEFPGKPVGERNLRLENVGHWTDMKRDFVTSAHRHRAKADLAFEMRGWSDWTDTEIADAVERIDTQSQPFTRFRTLSWQGLREALPTLFDPARVDGVTLIFEDYDGRPDSQLNVGKMVTLIEQVQNRLSERGQSVNVAFDFALIDVGGRQELMNDLRELLIRGRDKEKTIDKILVFLERPTTETKKRLRSRMERGDFRGAERSEVLRSIIPVLPPAGHEFVEQRPLPGEAPDPARQKFSQFADDVVYFRDNFAGIGFWPIPLLDGPETARLSGILSAEWNRHKPDADFATLRARSAAVCTWACPNRAYLTLAAMALFALVALLTWRSFYSGTVDYIAFRLGAVWVGTAVVVALLFVLTRCDFRAFWPPLLLYALVAMLAAIMLFDIIQRARNGPKP
;
A
#
# COMPACT_ATOMS: atom_id res chain seq x y z
N MET A 1 -9.02 -0.40 -36.76
CA MET A 1 -10.37 -0.18 -37.33
C MET A 1 -11.36 -1.29 -36.96
N ILE A 2 -11.01 -2.58 -37.11
CA ILE A 2 -11.84 -3.71 -36.64
C ILE A 2 -12.06 -3.69 -35.11
N ALA A 3 -11.02 -3.40 -34.31
CA ALA A 3 -11.17 -3.21 -32.86
C ALA A 3 -12.05 -2.00 -32.46
N ILE A 4 -12.15 -0.97 -33.32
CA ILE A 4 -13.02 0.20 -33.11
C ILE A 4 -14.47 -0.18 -33.44
N LEU A 5 -14.69 -0.97 -34.50
CA LEU A 5 -16.00 -1.52 -34.85
C LEU A 5 -16.51 -2.53 -33.80
N GLU A 6 -15.64 -3.35 -33.20
CA GLU A 6 -16.02 -4.22 -32.08
C GLU A 6 -16.34 -3.43 -30.79
N ARG A 7 -15.57 -2.38 -30.46
CA ARG A 7 -15.90 -1.51 -29.32
C ARG A 7 -17.22 -0.77 -29.53
N LEU A 8 -17.47 -0.27 -30.73
CA LEU A 8 -18.74 0.38 -31.07
C LEU A 8 -19.92 -0.59 -31.09
N SER A 9 -19.74 -1.85 -31.53
CA SER A 9 -20.81 -2.85 -31.49
C SER A 9 -21.09 -3.36 -30.08
N ARG A 10 -20.06 -3.50 -29.22
CA ARG A 10 -20.24 -3.86 -27.80
C ARG A 10 -20.91 -2.72 -27.03
N GLY A 11 -20.49 -1.47 -27.26
CA GLY A 11 -21.13 -0.28 -26.68
C GLY A 11 -22.59 -0.11 -27.13
N ALA A 12 -22.90 -0.35 -28.41
CA ALA A 12 -24.27 -0.29 -28.91
C ALA A 12 -25.17 -1.42 -28.37
N ARG A 13 -24.62 -2.63 -28.14
CA ARG A 13 -25.36 -3.74 -27.51
C ARG A 13 -25.60 -3.50 -26.02
N ALA A 14 -24.60 -2.98 -25.30
CA ALA A 14 -24.75 -2.60 -23.89
C ALA A 14 -25.76 -1.45 -23.72
N ALA A 15 -25.69 -0.42 -24.58
CA ALA A 15 -26.65 0.68 -24.58
C ALA A 15 -28.08 0.21 -24.96
N ALA A 16 -28.22 -0.72 -25.89
CA ALA A 16 -29.52 -1.29 -26.25
C ALA A 16 -30.10 -2.19 -25.14
N LEU A 17 -29.28 -2.93 -24.39
CA LEU A 17 -29.73 -3.70 -23.22
C LEU A 17 -30.11 -2.76 -22.05
N ALA A 18 -29.31 -1.73 -21.79
CA ALA A 18 -29.55 -0.74 -20.75
C ALA A 18 -30.79 0.13 -21.02
N LEU A 19 -31.14 0.37 -22.29
CA LEU A 19 -32.36 1.10 -22.66
C LEU A 19 -33.62 0.23 -22.69
N ALA A 20 -33.50 -1.10 -22.81
CA ALA A 20 -34.64 -2.02 -22.85
C ALA A 20 -35.16 -2.43 -21.45
N LEU A 21 -34.26 -2.48 -20.45
CA LEU A 21 -34.58 -2.88 -19.07
C LEU A 21 -35.49 -1.89 -18.30
N PRO A 22 -35.30 -0.56 -18.32
CA PRO A 22 -36.16 0.35 -17.54
C PRO A 22 -37.62 0.36 -18.03
N GLY A 23 -37.86 0.04 -19.32
CA GLY A 23 -39.21 -0.03 -19.87
C GLY A 23 -40.05 -1.19 -19.33
N ALA A 24 -39.42 -2.32 -19.01
CA ALA A 24 -40.11 -3.50 -18.47
C ALA A 24 -40.44 -3.34 -16.98
N ALA A 25 -39.49 -2.83 -16.18
CA ALA A 25 -39.72 -2.55 -14.76
C ALA A 25 -40.79 -1.46 -14.55
N TYR A 26 -40.76 -0.40 -15.36
CA TYR A 26 -41.78 0.66 -15.29
C TYR A 26 -43.19 0.13 -15.60
N ALA A 27 -43.31 -0.77 -16.58
CA ALA A 27 -44.61 -1.36 -16.94
C ALA A 27 -45.20 -2.20 -15.80
N ALA A 28 -44.39 -3.00 -15.13
CA ALA A 28 -44.86 -3.93 -14.11
C ALA A 28 -45.07 -3.27 -12.72
N CYS A 29 -44.29 -2.26 -12.35
CA CYS A 29 -44.58 -1.43 -11.16
C CYS A 29 -45.87 -0.60 -11.30
N SER A 30 -46.22 -0.18 -12.52
CA SER A 30 -47.45 0.62 -12.77
C SER A 30 -48.75 -0.14 -12.47
N GLU A 31 -48.71 -1.49 -12.47
CA GLU A 31 -49.86 -2.33 -12.12
C GLU A 31 -50.25 -2.20 -10.64
N ILE A 32 -49.31 -1.82 -9.77
CA ILE A 32 -49.56 -1.56 -8.34
C ILE A 32 -50.57 -0.43 -8.15
N ALA A 33 -50.48 0.62 -8.98
CA ALA A 33 -51.41 1.75 -8.92
C ALA A 33 -52.85 1.35 -9.29
N ALA A 34 -52.98 0.33 -10.14
CA ALA A 34 -54.24 -0.18 -10.66
C ALA A 34 -54.95 -1.20 -9.75
N LEU A 35 -54.31 -1.63 -8.64
CA LEU A 35 -54.93 -2.52 -7.66
C LEU A 35 -56.21 -1.93 -7.05
N ASP A 36 -57.18 -2.80 -6.75
CA ASP A 36 -58.39 -2.43 -6.01
C ASP A 36 -58.03 -1.88 -4.63
N ALA A 37 -58.92 -1.09 -4.03
CA ALA A 37 -58.77 -0.57 -2.67
C ALA A 37 -58.84 -1.65 -1.56
N ARG A 38 -59.09 -2.91 -1.94
CA ARG A 38 -59.00 -4.06 -1.05
C ARG A 38 -57.56 -4.56 -1.05
N ALA A 39 -56.97 -4.66 0.13
CA ALA A 39 -55.64 -5.25 0.26
C ALA A 39 -55.64 -6.72 -0.18
N PRO A 40 -54.53 -7.21 -0.76
CA PRO A 40 -54.36 -8.64 -1.02
C PRO A 40 -54.52 -9.47 0.26
N GLU A 41 -55.09 -10.67 0.12
CA GLU A 41 -55.33 -11.56 1.24
C GLU A 41 -54.00 -11.95 1.92
N GLY A 42 -53.94 -11.79 3.25
CA GLY A 42 -52.74 -12.12 4.05
C GLY A 42 -51.75 -10.98 4.29
N VAL A 43 -51.96 -9.79 3.72
CA VAL A 43 -51.06 -8.63 3.87
C VAL A 43 -51.45 -7.75 5.06
N ASP A 44 -50.49 -7.42 5.93
CA ASP A 44 -50.71 -6.42 7.00
C ASP A 44 -50.47 -5.01 6.44
N ILE A 45 -51.56 -4.33 6.07
CA ILE A 45 -51.51 -2.95 5.55
C ILE A 45 -50.77 -2.01 6.51
N GLY A 46 -50.92 -2.21 7.82
CA GLY A 46 -50.26 -1.37 8.82
C GLY A 46 -48.74 -1.57 8.82
N ALA A 47 -48.28 -2.81 8.62
CA ALA A 47 -46.86 -3.12 8.45
C ALA A 47 -46.33 -2.51 7.14
N VAL A 48 -46.98 -2.80 6.01
CA VAL A 48 -46.64 -2.24 4.70
C VAL A 48 -46.52 -0.71 4.75
N GLN A 49 -47.49 -0.04 5.36
CA GLN A 49 -47.47 1.41 5.50
C GLN A 49 -46.29 1.91 6.34
N ARG A 50 -45.96 1.28 7.48
CA ARG A 50 -44.80 1.68 8.30
C ARG A 50 -43.48 1.46 7.57
N GLY A 51 -43.32 0.33 6.88
CA GLY A 51 -42.14 0.07 6.06
C GLY A 51 -41.97 1.06 4.91
N LEU A 52 -43.07 1.44 4.23
CA LEU A 52 -43.05 2.48 3.21
C LEU A 52 -42.61 3.84 3.76
N ARG A 53 -43.11 4.22 4.95
CA ARG A 53 -42.70 5.47 5.60
C ARG A 53 -41.21 5.50 5.88
N ALA A 54 -40.67 4.39 6.39
CA ALA A 54 -39.26 4.30 6.72
C ALA A 54 -38.38 4.31 5.46
N ALA A 55 -38.66 3.44 4.49
CA ALA A 55 -37.84 3.29 3.28
C ALA A 55 -37.89 4.54 2.38
N LEU A 56 -39.04 5.20 2.27
CA LEU A 56 -39.22 6.40 1.44
C LEU A 56 -39.05 7.71 2.21
N GLN A 57 -38.82 7.65 3.54
CA GLN A 57 -38.80 8.81 4.44
C GLN A 57 -40.05 9.70 4.27
N ASP A 58 -41.22 9.07 4.15
CA ASP A 58 -42.48 9.73 3.82
C ASP A 58 -43.42 9.75 5.04
N ASP A 59 -43.58 10.93 5.65
CA ASP A 59 -44.39 11.10 6.86
C ASP A 59 -45.87 11.45 6.60
N ASP A 60 -46.37 11.24 5.38
CA ASP A 60 -47.77 11.54 5.06
C ASP A 60 -48.74 10.72 5.96
N PRO A 61 -49.74 11.36 6.60
CA PRO A 61 -50.67 10.68 7.50
C PRO A 61 -51.51 9.58 6.82
N ARG A 62 -51.59 9.57 5.48
CA ARG A 62 -52.24 8.51 4.71
C ARG A 62 -51.45 7.19 4.67
N LEU A 63 -50.19 7.19 5.13
CA LEU A 63 -49.45 5.96 5.43
C LEU A 63 -49.60 5.56 6.91
N GLN A 64 -50.67 5.97 7.57
CA GLN A 64 -50.97 5.59 8.97
C GLN A 64 -52.45 5.20 9.16
N ASP A 65 -53.27 5.33 8.12
CA ASP A 65 -54.72 5.11 8.18
C ASP A 65 -55.13 3.63 8.13
N ARG A 66 -54.17 2.73 7.91
CA ARG A 66 -54.38 1.27 7.70
C ARG A 66 -55.28 0.97 6.50
N LEU A 67 -55.36 1.89 5.55
CA LEU A 67 -56.11 1.71 4.31
C LEU A 67 -55.15 1.42 3.16
N PHE A 68 -55.52 0.44 2.33
CA PHE A 68 -54.85 0.21 1.04
C PHE A 68 -55.31 1.22 -0.01
N GLY A 69 -55.30 2.50 0.36
CA GLY A 69 -55.80 3.61 -0.43
C GLY A 69 -54.88 4.00 -1.58
N ARG A 70 -55.31 4.98 -2.37
CA ARG A 70 -54.55 5.48 -3.54
C ARG A 70 -53.12 5.92 -3.18
N TYR A 71 -52.93 6.48 -1.98
CA TYR A 71 -51.63 6.95 -1.54
C TYR A 71 -50.67 5.80 -1.19
N THR A 72 -51.13 4.80 -0.43
CA THR A 72 -50.36 3.57 -0.15
C THR A 72 -49.93 2.87 -1.44
N ARG A 73 -50.82 2.78 -2.43
CA ARG A 73 -50.49 2.20 -3.75
C ARG A 73 -49.45 3.02 -4.52
N ALA A 74 -49.56 4.34 -4.52
CA ALA A 74 -48.57 5.21 -5.16
C ALA A 74 -47.21 5.18 -4.43
N ALA A 75 -47.20 4.98 -3.10
CA ALA A 75 -45.97 4.77 -2.35
C ALA A 75 -45.34 3.41 -2.68
N LEU A 76 -46.14 2.34 -2.80
CA LEU A 76 -45.64 1.03 -3.26
C LEU A 76 -45.08 1.08 -4.68
N GLU A 77 -45.72 1.81 -5.59
CA GLU A 77 -45.20 2.04 -6.93
C GLU A 77 -43.84 2.76 -6.89
N ARG A 78 -43.70 3.81 -6.07
CA ARG A 78 -42.40 4.48 -5.84
C ARG A 78 -41.35 3.53 -5.28
N LEU A 79 -41.72 2.68 -4.32
CA LEU A 79 -40.81 1.70 -3.74
C LEU A 79 -40.35 0.66 -4.78
N CYS A 80 -41.27 0.16 -5.60
CA CYS A 80 -40.99 -0.78 -6.68
C CYS A 80 -40.01 -0.19 -7.72
N LEU A 81 -40.17 1.10 -8.04
CA LEU A 81 -39.26 1.81 -8.94
C LEU A 81 -37.88 2.08 -8.32
N ALA A 82 -37.83 2.39 -7.02
CA ALA A 82 -36.58 2.65 -6.31
C ALA A 82 -35.77 1.39 -6.02
N VAL A 83 -36.44 0.24 -5.85
CA VAL A 83 -35.83 -1.06 -5.54
C VAL A 83 -36.36 -2.12 -6.51
N PRO A 84 -35.80 -2.19 -7.73
CA PRO A 84 -36.20 -3.20 -8.69
C PRO A 84 -35.72 -4.60 -8.26
N ARG A 85 -36.39 -5.65 -8.74
CA ARG A 85 -36.20 -7.04 -8.29
C ARG A 85 -35.93 -7.99 -9.47
N ALA A 86 -35.30 -9.13 -9.20
CA ALA A 86 -34.92 -10.11 -10.21
C ALA A 86 -36.07 -11.09 -10.51
N GLY A 87 -36.31 -11.39 -11.80
CA GLY A 87 -37.23 -12.46 -12.23
C GLY A 87 -38.63 -12.01 -12.69
N SER A 88 -39.46 -13.02 -13.02
CA SER A 88 -40.82 -12.87 -13.59
C SER A 88 -41.95 -13.04 -12.56
N VAL A 89 -41.66 -12.87 -11.27
CA VAL A 89 -42.67 -12.91 -10.21
C VAL A 89 -43.52 -11.64 -10.34
N PRO A 90 -44.86 -11.72 -10.22
CA PRO A 90 -45.70 -10.52 -10.28
C PRO A 90 -45.20 -9.47 -9.31
N ASP A 91 -45.07 -8.22 -9.77
CA ASP A 91 -44.40 -7.16 -9.04
C ASP A 91 -45.10 -6.77 -7.73
N ILE A 92 -46.35 -7.19 -7.54
CA ILE A 92 -47.15 -6.83 -6.38
C ILE A 92 -46.75 -7.62 -5.11
N PRO A 93 -46.81 -8.97 -5.06
CA PRO A 93 -46.45 -9.73 -3.86
C PRO A 93 -45.08 -9.41 -3.26
N GLY A 94 -44.02 -9.34 -4.07
CA GLY A 94 -42.70 -9.10 -3.50
C GLY A 94 -42.42 -7.63 -3.19
N THR A 95 -43.12 -6.65 -3.79
CA THR A 95 -43.04 -5.25 -3.30
C THR A 95 -43.72 -5.12 -1.94
N LEU A 96 -44.82 -5.87 -1.71
CA LEU A 96 -45.47 -5.94 -0.40
C LEU A 96 -44.56 -6.62 0.64
N ALA A 97 -43.93 -7.75 0.30
CA ALA A 97 -42.97 -8.41 1.16
C ALA A 97 -41.78 -7.50 1.51
N LEU A 98 -41.24 -6.77 0.53
CA LEU A 98 -40.19 -5.78 0.74
C LEU A 98 -40.61 -4.69 1.73
N ALA A 99 -41.83 -4.17 1.60
CA ALA A 99 -42.35 -3.19 2.55
C ALA A 99 -42.54 -3.78 3.96
N GLU A 100 -42.96 -5.04 4.08
CA GLU A 100 -43.06 -5.72 5.37
C GLU A 100 -41.68 -5.98 6.01
N ASP A 101 -40.65 -6.29 5.24
CA ASP A 101 -39.28 -6.45 5.76
C ASP A 101 -38.69 -5.12 6.24
N TYR A 102 -38.96 -4.01 5.55
CA TYR A 102 -38.61 -2.68 6.04
C TYR A 102 -39.37 -2.29 7.31
N ASP A 103 -40.61 -2.74 7.49
CA ASP A 103 -41.32 -2.56 8.77
C ASP A 103 -40.62 -3.30 9.91
N ARG A 104 -40.22 -4.56 9.68
CA ARG A 104 -39.46 -5.35 10.68
C ARG A 104 -38.14 -4.68 11.01
N LEU A 105 -37.41 -4.20 9.99
CA LEU A 105 -36.16 -3.47 10.19
C LEU A 105 -36.39 -2.17 10.98
N SER A 106 -37.45 -1.42 10.70
CA SER A 106 -37.81 -0.22 11.45
C SER A 106 -38.26 -0.50 12.88
N ALA A 107 -38.87 -1.66 13.14
CA ALA A 107 -39.23 -2.07 14.49
C ALA A 107 -37.99 -2.37 15.35
N LEU A 108 -36.96 -2.97 14.75
CA LEU A 108 -35.68 -3.23 15.40
C LEU A 108 -34.87 -1.94 15.53
N MET A 109 -34.70 -1.20 14.42
CA MET A 109 -33.90 0.01 14.35
C MET A 109 -34.65 1.18 13.70
N PRO A 110 -35.35 2.01 14.48
CA PRO A 110 -36.17 3.10 13.94
C PRO A 110 -35.41 4.11 13.07
N LEU A 111 -34.11 4.33 13.33
CA LEU A 111 -33.26 5.30 12.64
C LEU A 111 -32.39 4.68 11.53
N TRP A 112 -32.72 3.47 11.06
CA TRP A 112 -31.93 2.81 10.03
C TRP A 112 -31.75 3.63 8.74
N PRO A 113 -32.75 4.38 8.21
CA PRO A 113 -32.58 5.10 6.95
C PRO A 113 -31.55 6.23 7.04
N GLU A 114 -31.49 6.91 8.18
CA GLU A 114 -30.49 7.96 8.44
C GLU A 114 -29.09 7.35 8.65
N THR A 115 -29.04 6.20 9.32
CA THR A 115 -27.78 5.53 9.66
C THR A 115 -27.11 4.97 8.41
N VAL A 116 -27.86 4.30 7.53
CA VAL A 116 -27.30 3.65 6.33
C VAL A 116 -26.86 4.65 5.26
N LEU A 117 -27.34 5.90 5.33
CA LEU A 117 -26.95 6.99 4.45
C LEU A 117 -25.93 7.94 5.09
N ALA A 118 -25.54 7.73 6.34
CA ALA A 118 -24.53 8.54 7.00
C ALA A 118 -23.15 8.33 6.35
N GLU A 119 -22.39 9.41 6.17
CA GLU A 119 -21.05 9.35 5.56
C GLU A 119 -20.12 8.34 6.25
N GLY A 120 -20.19 8.25 7.59
CA GLY A 120 -19.39 7.29 8.35
C GLY A 120 -19.74 5.83 8.05
N PHE A 121 -21.02 5.53 7.83
CA PHE A 121 -21.45 4.18 7.45
C PHE A 121 -21.07 3.85 6.01
N LEU A 122 -21.31 4.78 5.08
CA LEU A 122 -20.92 4.60 3.68
C LEU A 122 -19.41 4.40 3.52
N ALA A 123 -18.60 5.10 4.34
CA ALA A 123 -17.16 4.88 4.39
C ALA A 123 -16.79 3.47 4.90
N ALA A 124 -17.57 2.90 5.82
CA ALA A 124 -17.37 1.53 6.32
C ALA A 124 -17.78 0.44 5.32
N LEU A 125 -18.54 0.79 4.27
CA LEU A 125 -18.84 -0.11 3.14
C LEU A 125 -17.65 -0.23 2.17
N LEU A 126 -16.77 0.77 2.15
CA LEU A 126 -15.56 0.73 1.32
C LEU A 126 -14.58 -0.31 1.88
N PRO A 127 -13.87 -1.03 1.00
CA PRO A 127 -12.80 -1.94 1.43
C PRO A 127 -11.75 -1.16 2.23
N GLU A 128 -11.31 -1.70 3.35
CA GLU A 128 -10.05 -1.25 3.95
C GLU A 128 -8.92 -1.53 2.93
N ASN A 129 -7.88 -0.70 2.90
CA ASN A 129 -6.74 -0.78 1.96
C ASN A 129 -6.00 -2.15 1.94
N THR A 130 -6.43 -3.11 2.75
CA THR A 130 -5.91 -4.46 2.85
C THR A 130 -6.46 -5.40 1.77
N GLY A 131 -7.47 -4.97 0.99
CA GLY A 131 -8.15 -5.83 0.01
C GLY A 131 -8.91 -7.00 0.67
N ALA A 132 -9.05 -6.96 2.00
CA ALA A 132 -9.78 -7.95 2.74
C ALA A 132 -11.27 -7.85 2.39
N PRO A 133 -11.96 -9.00 2.24
CA PRO A 133 -13.38 -9.00 1.98
C PRO A 133 -14.16 -8.27 3.09
N ASN A 134 -15.17 -7.49 2.72
CA ASN A 134 -16.00 -6.77 3.69
C ASN A 134 -17.22 -7.61 4.13
N PRO A 135 -17.22 -8.23 5.33
CA PRO A 135 -18.36 -9.04 5.79
C PRO A 135 -19.60 -8.19 6.13
N VAL A 136 -19.50 -6.85 6.16
CA VAL A 136 -20.64 -5.96 6.37
C VAL A 136 -21.67 -6.15 5.24
N LEU A 137 -21.23 -6.19 3.98
CA LEU A 137 -22.13 -6.27 2.82
C LEU A 137 -22.97 -7.56 2.81
N LEU A 138 -22.36 -8.68 3.19
CA LEU A 138 -23.06 -9.97 3.35
C LEU A 138 -24.10 -9.92 4.47
N ARG A 139 -23.82 -9.21 5.57
CA ARG A 139 -24.76 -9.05 6.69
C ARG A 139 -25.91 -8.11 6.34
N LEU A 140 -25.65 -7.08 5.53
CA LEU A 140 -26.68 -6.16 5.03
C LEU A 140 -27.62 -6.81 4.02
N ALA A 141 -27.14 -7.81 3.28
CA ALA A 141 -27.91 -8.59 2.31
C ALA A 141 -28.77 -9.73 2.93
N ALA A 142 -28.74 -9.89 4.25
CA ALA A 142 -29.41 -10.98 4.95
C ALA A 142 -30.79 -10.56 5.47
N THR A 143 -31.20 -11.04 6.64
CA THR A 143 -32.51 -10.75 7.23
C THR A 143 -32.50 -9.46 8.06
N PRO A 144 -33.67 -8.82 8.31
CA PRO A 144 -33.76 -7.61 9.13
C PRO A 144 -33.08 -7.68 10.51
N PRO A 145 -33.15 -8.80 11.28
CA PRO A 145 -32.36 -8.96 12.52
C PRO A 145 -30.84 -8.87 12.34
N MET A 146 -30.31 -9.44 11.26
CA MET A 146 -28.87 -9.36 10.96
C MET A 146 -28.47 -7.95 10.54
N ILE A 147 -29.31 -7.30 9.73
CA ILE A 147 -29.12 -5.90 9.31
C ILE A 147 -29.08 -4.99 10.55
N ALA A 148 -30.06 -5.11 11.45
CA ALA A 148 -30.13 -4.33 12.68
C ALA A 148 -28.87 -4.51 13.55
N GLY A 149 -28.38 -5.75 13.68
CA GLY A 149 -27.15 -6.05 14.42
C GLY A 149 -25.90 -5.35 13.86
N VAL A 150 -25.82 -5.17 12.54
CA VAL A 150 -24.75 -4.38 11.90
C VAL A 150 -24.88 -2.90 12.24
N LEU A 151 -26.08 -2.35 12.09
CA LEU A 151 -26.30 -0.91 12.17
C LEU A 151 -26.26 -0.35 13.58
N MET A 152 -26.62 -1.14 14.60
CA MET A 152 -26.57 -0.69 15.99
C MET A 152 -25.17 -0.70 16.59
N ALA A 153 -24.20 -1.38 15.95
CA ALA A 153 -22.88 -1.67 16.52
C ALA A 153 -22.94 -2.32 17.92
N THR A 154 -24.08 -2.88 18.31
CA THR A 154 -24.31 -3.50 19.61
C THR A 154 -23.89 -4.97 19.56
N SER A 155 -23.12 -5.39 20.56
CA SER A 155 -22.59 -6.76 20.66
C SER A 155 -23.60 -7.75 21.26
N ILE A 156 -24.90 -7.58 21.02
CA ILE A 156 -25.88 -8.61 21.43
C ILE A 156 -25.65 -9.79 20.49
N ARG A 157 -24.84 -10.74 20.96
CA ARG A 157 -24.53 -11.96 20.23
C ARG A 157 -25.49 -13.03 20.74
N PRO A 158 -26.16 -13.80 19.86
CA PRO A 158 -26.79 -15.02 20.31
C PRO A 158 -25.73 -15.91 20.99
N ASP A 159 -26.16 -16.76 21.92
CA ASP A 159 -25.25 -17.71 22.58
C ASP A 159 -24.79 -18.77 21.57
N CYS A 160 -23.73 -18.44 20.82
CA CYS A 160 -23.16 -19.32 19.81
C CYS A 160 -22.59 -20.61 20.43
N GLY A 161 -22.48 -20.72 21.76
CA GLY A 161 -22.01 -21.92 22.46
C GLY A 161 -22.96 -23.11 22.38
N VAL A 162 -24.24 -22.89 21.99
CA VAL A 162 -25.22 -23.97 21.80
C VAL A 162 -25.64 -24.16 20.33
N ILE A 163 -24.89 -23.60 19.38
CA ILE A 163 -25.23 -23.63 17.95
C ILE A 163 -25.33 -25.02 17.34
N ASP A 164 -24.63 -26.01 17.92
CA ASP A 164 -24.71 -27.42 17.48
C ASP A 164 -26.12 -28.01 17.66
N THR A 165 -27.01 -27.33 18.39
CA THR A 165 -28.42 -27.71 18.56
C THR A 165 -29.36 -27.10 17.51
N LEU A 166 -28.88 -26.17 16.68
CA LEU A 166 -29.66 -25.52 15.64
C LEU A 166 -29.84 -26.46 14.44
N ASP A 167 -31.08 -26.87 14.15
CA ASP A 167 -31.40 -27.70 12.99
C ASP A 167 -31.47 -26.83 11.73
N LEU A 168 -30.38 -26.83 10.94
CA LEU A 168 -30.30 -26.02 9.73
C LEU A 168 -31.15 -26.61 8.61
N THR A 169 -32.01 -25.78 8.03
CA THR A 169 -32.68 -26.14 6.76
C THR A 169 -31.64 -26.38 5.65
N PRO A 170 -31.95 -27.15 4.59
CA PRO A 170 -31.01 -27.38 3.49
C PRO A 170 -30.46 -26.09 2.87
N THR A 171 -31.29 -25.06 2.77
CA THR A 171 -30.89 -23.73 2.29
C THR A 171 -29.93 -23.04 3.26
N ALA A 172 -30.22 -23.08 4.58
CA ALA A 172 -29.34 -22.53 5.60
C ALA A 172 -27.99 -23.26 5.65
N ALA A 173 -27.98 -24.58 5.51
CA ALA A 173 -26.76 -25.38 5.43
C ALA A 173 -25.90 -24.99 4.22
N LYS A 174 -26.54 -24.73 3.06
CA LYS A 174 -25.84 -24.25 1.86
C LYS A 174 -25.25 -22.85 2.03
N GLY A 175 -26.00 -21.96 2.68
CA GLY A 175 -25.52 -20.62 3.06
C GLY A 175 -24.31 -20.69 3.99
N ALA A 176 -24.40 -21.51 5.05
CA ALA A 176 -23.31 -21.73 5.99
C ALA A 176 -22.05 -22.31 5.33
N GLU A 177 -22.17 -23.35 4.51
CA GLU A 177 -21.06 -23.95 3.76
C GLU A 177 -20.35 -22.91 2.90
N THR A 178 -21.13 -22.09 2.19
CA THR A 178 -20.58 -21.08 1.28
C THR A 178 -19.89 -19.96 2.06
N LEU A 179 -20.51 -19.45 3.12
CA LEU A 179 -19.89 -18.44 3.98
C LEU A 179 -18.63 -18.95 4.68
N MET A 180 -18.61 -20.20 5.16
CA MET A 180 -17.42 -20.78 5.78
C MET A 180 -16.24 -20.84 4.79
N ARG A 181 -16.51 -21.23 3.54
CA ARG A 181 -15.51 -21.23 2.47
C ARG A 181 -15.02 -19.82 2.12
N ILE A 182 -15.93 -18.86 2.08
CA ILE A 182 -15.65 -17.46 1.72
C ILE A 182 -14.89 -16.72 2.84
N THR A 183 -15.23 -16.98 4.10
CA THR A 183 -14.68 -16.25 5.27
C THR A 183 -13.56 -16.99 5.98
N GLY A 184 -13.31 -18.25 5.65
CA GLY A 184 -12.35 -19.11 6.35
C GLY A 184 -12.83 -19.59 7.72
N ALA A 185 -14.11 -19.38 8.07
CA ALA A 185 -14.67 -19.89 9.31
C ALA A 185 -14.62 -21.43 9.36
N THR A 186 -14.09 -22.00 10.44
CA THR A 186 -13.84 -23.44 10.56
C THR A 186 -15.01 -24.21 11.18
N SER A 187 -15.98 -23.50 11.79
CA SER A 187 -17.18 -24.08 12.42
C SER A 187 -18.37 -23.12 12.36
N LEU A 188 -19.59 -23.65 12.55
CA LEU A 188 -20.81 -22.84 12.69
C LEU A 188 -20.70 -21.86 13.86
N GLU A 189 -20.08 -22.25 14.97
CA GLU A 189 -19.83 -21.36 16.10
C GLU A 189 -18.96 -20.16 15.71
N SER A 190 -17.86 -20.40 14.98
CA SER A 190 -16.99 -19.32 14.50
C SER A 190 -17.72 -18.40 13.52
N LEU A 191 -18.58 -18.97 12.68
CA LEU A 191 -19.41 -18.21 11.74
C LEU A 191 -20.44 -17.35 12.48
N CYS A 192 -21.14 -17.91 13.48
CA CYS A 192 -22.10 -17.19 14.33
C CYS A 192 -21.46 -16.01 15.07
N ARG A 193 -20.21 -16.17 15.55
CA ARG A 193 -19.47 -15.08 16.19
C ARG A 193 -19.08 -13.97 15.20
N ALA A 194 -18.83 -14.32 13.94
CA ALA A 194 -18.47 -13.37 12.89
C ALA A 194 -19.69 -12.64 12.28
N PHE A 195 -20.87 -13.27 12.34
CA PHE A 195 -22.13 -12.76 11.77
C PHE A 195 -23.19 -12.61 12.87
N PRO A 196 -23.06 -11.60 13.77
CA PRO A 196 -24.03 -11.39 14.84
C PRO A 196 -25.39 -11.00 14.26
N VAL A 197 -26.46 -11.43 14.94
CA VAL A 197 -27.85 -11.05 14.67
C VAL A 197 -28.48 -10.44 15.91
N ASP A 198 -29.34 -9.44 15.73
CA ASP A 198 -30.17 -8.89 16.81
C ASP A 198 -31.37 -9.82 17.04
N GLY A 199 -31.14 -10.93 17.75
CA GLY A 199 -32.12 -12.00 17.88
C GLY A 199 -31.56 -13.27 18.54
N ASP A 200 -32.24 -14.39 18.34
CA ASP A 200 -31.81 -15.71 18.83
C ASP A 200 -31.13 -16.55 17.74
N LEU A 201 -30.89 -17.84 18.01
CA LEU A 201 -30.26 -18.75 17.04
C LEU A 201 -31.17 -19.08 15.85
N ASP A 202 -32.50 -18.95 15.99
CA ASP A 202 -33.43 -19.16 14.88
C ASP A 202 -33.33 -18.00 13.89
N ASP A 203 -33.15 -16.77 14.38
CA ASP A 203 -32.87 -15.59 13.54
C ASP A 203 -31.55 -15.74 12.77
N PHE A 204 -30.52 -16.31 13.42
CA PHE A 204 -29.26 -16.65 12.76
C PHE A 204 -29.46 -17.72 11.68
N GLY A 205 -30.21 -18.78 11.98
CA GLY A 205 -30.58 -19.81 11.00
C GLY A 205 -31.36 -19.26 9.80
N ALA A 206 -32.28 -18.33 10.03
CA ALA A 206 -33.04 -17.64 8.99
C ALA A 206 -32.15 -16.76 8.11
N ALA A 207 -31.19 -16.04 8.70
CA ALA A 207 -30.20 -15.26 7.95
C ALA A 207 -29.33 -16.14 7.05
N LEU A 208 -28.87 -17.29 7.55
CA LEU A 208 -28.15 -18.28 6.74
C LEU A 208 -29.02 -18.83 5.61
N ALA A 209 -30.32 -19.03 5.84
CA ALA A 209 -31.26 -19.47 4.82
C ALA A 209 -31.43 -18.43 3.71
N ALA A 210 -31.56 -17.14 4.04
CA ALA A 210 -31.65 -16.05 3.06
C ALA A 210 -30.39 -15.97 2.19
N LEU A 211 -29.21 -15.98 2.80
CA LEU A 211 -27.94 -15.97 2.06
C LEU A 211 -27.75 -17.23 1.20
N GLY A 212 -28.20 -18.40 1.69
CA GLY A 212 -28.22 -19.64 0.91
C GLY A 212 -29.19 -19.60 -0.27
N SER A 213 -30.32 -18.91 -0.13
CA SER A 213 -31.32 -18.71 -1.18
C SER A 213 -30.76 -17.82 -2.31
N ILE A 214 -30.09 -16.72 -1.95
CA ILE A 214 -29.38 -15.84 -2.89
C ILE A 214 -28.32 -16.64 -3.67
N GLU A 215 -27.46 -17.39 -2.99
CA GLU A 215 -26.43 -18.21 -3.64
C GLU A 215 -27.01 -19.32 -4.53
N ALA A 216 -28.13 -19.92 -4.14
CA ALA A 216 -28.80 -20.95 -4.94
C ALA A 216 -29.42 -20.37 -6.22
N ALA A 217 -30.01 -19.17 -6.14
CA ALA A 217 -30.61 -18.49 -7.29
C ALA A 217 -29.56 -17.92 -8.26
N ARG A 218 -28.40 -17.49 -7.73
CA ARG A 218 -27.25 -17.02 -8.51
C ARG A 218 -25.94 -17.53 -7.88
N PRO A 219 -25.40 -18.66 -8.38
CA PRO A 219 -24.11 -19.17 -7.92
C PRO A 219 -23.01 -18.10 -8.05
N GLY A 220 -22.28 -17.84 -6.96
CA GLY A 220 -21.25 -16.80 -6.86
C GLY A 220 -21.75 -15.42 -6.41
N ALA A 221 -23.05 -15.22 -6.17
CA ALA A 221 -23.58 -13.94 -5.72
C ALA A 221 -22.99 -13.49 -4.37
N LEU A 222 -22.78 -14.42 -3.41
CA LEU A 222 -22.17 -14.06 -2.13
C LEU A 222 -20.72 -13.60 -2.31
N GLN A 223 -20.00 -14.16 -3.29
CA GLN A 223 -18.64 -13.71 -3.61
C GLN A 223 -18.64 -12.31 -4.24
N VAL A 224 -19.62 -12.00 -5.08
CA VAL A 224 -19.81 -10.66 -5.65
C VAL A 224 -20.12 -9.64 -4.56
N LEU A 225 -21.06 -9.93 -3.66
CA LEU A 225 -21.43 -9.05 -2.54
C LEU A 225 -20.24 -8.73 -1.64
N GLN A 226 -19.30 -9.65 -1.51
CA GLN A 226 -18.11 -9.48 -0.68
C GLN A 226 -16.96 -8.75 -1.39
N SER A 227 -17.07 -8.53 -2.71
CA SER A 227 -16.00 -7.94 -3.50
C SER A 227 -15.78 -6.46 -3.18
N PRO A 228 -14.53 -5.98 -3.13
CA PRO A 228 -14.20 -4.56 -2.96
C PRO A 228 -14.90 -3.64 -3.97
N GLY A 229 -15.01 -4.11 -5.21
CA GLY A 229 -15.67 -3.40 -6.30
C GLY A 229 -17.17 -3.19 -6.06
N PHE A 230 -17.85 -4.17 -5.47
CA PHE A 230 -19.27 -4.05 -5.14
C PHE A 230 -19.52 -2.97 -4.08
N GLY A 231 -18.71 -2.91 -3.02
CA GLY A 231 -18.83 -1.85 -1.98
C GLY A 231 -18.58 -0.45 -2.52
N THR A 232 -17.57 -0.29 -3.38
CA THR A 232 -17.26 0.98 -4.05
C THR A 232 -18.39 1.42 -4.98
N TRP A 233 -18.92 0.48 -5.77
CA TRP A 233 -20.06 0.73 -6.65
C TRP A 233 -21.32 1.09 -5.84
N LEU A 234 -21.57 0.42 -4.73
CA LEU A 234 -22.68 0.71 -3.82
C LEU A 234 -22.60 2.14 -3.27
N ALA A 235 -21.43 2.56 -2.79
CA ALA A 235 -21.19 3.88 -2.22
C ALA A 235 -21.31 5.03 -3.23
N ALA A 236 -21.14 4.77 -4.54
CA ALA A 236 -21.30 5.78 -5.59
C ALA A 236 -22.77 6.16 -5.88
N GLY A 237 -23.73 5.30 -5.50
CA GLY A 237 -25.17 5.53 -5.69
C GLY A 237 -25.98 5.06 -4.47
N PRO A 238 -25.73 5.60 -3.27
CA PRO A 238 -26.10 4.93 -2.02
C PRO A 238 -27.60 4.89 -1.78
N SER A 239 -28.35 5.92 -2.21
CA SER A 239 -29.77 6.06 -1.88
C SER A 239 -30.65 4.91 -2.36
N GLU A 240 -30.41 4.39 -3.57
CA GLU A 240 -31.23 3.30 -4.14
C GLU A 240 -30.57 1.94 -3.95
N ARG A 241 -29.24 1.89 -4.11
CA ARG A 241 -28.49 0.63 -4.08
C ARG A 241 -28.39 0.06 -2.67
N VAL A 242 -28.21 0.91 -1.66
CA VAL A 242 -28.20 0.45 -0.26
C VAL A 242 -29.59 -0.01 0.15
N LEU A 243 -30.66 0.68 -0.26
CA LEU A 243 -32.03 0.20 -0.03
C LEU A 243 -32.22 -1.20 -0.62
N ALA A 244 -31.87 -1.40 -1.90
CA ALA A 244 -31.97 -2.71 -2.54
C ALA A 244 -31.16 -3.81 -1.83
N LEU A 245 -29.99 -3.46 -1.27
CA LEU A 245 -29.17 -4.39 -0.49
C LEU A 245 -29.85 -4.82 0.81
N LEU A 246 -30.55 -3.91 1.50
CA LEU A 246 -31.26 -4.16 2.75
C LEU A 246 -32.63 -4.82 2.54
N GLY A 247 -32.99 -5.08 1.29
CA GLY A 247 -34.30 -5.58 0.89
C GLY A 247 -34.42 -7.10 0.94
N THR A 248 -35.32 -7.64 0.12
CA THR A 248 -35.54 -9.08 -0.02
C THR A 248 -34.45 -9.74 -0.88
N ASP A 249 -34.34 -11.07 -0.83
CA ASP A 249 -33.42 -11.86 -1.66
C ASP A 249 -33.48 -11.46 -3.16
N ASP A 250 -34.69 -11.25 -3.70
CA ASP A 250 -34.89 -10.85 -5.12
C ASP A 250 -34.37 -9.44 -5.42
N ALA A 251 -34.42 -8.51 -4.46
CA ALA A 251 -33.86 -7.17 -4.59
C ALA A 251 -32.32 -7.21 -4.57
N VAL A 252 -31.76 -8.02 -3.67
CA VAL A 252 -30.30 -8.26 -3.63
C VAL A 252 -29.81 -8.91 -4.92
N LEU A 253 -30.53 -9.91 -5.44
CA LEU A 253 -30.18 -10.56 -6.71
C LEU A 253 -30.23 -9.59 -7.89
N HIS A 254 -31.23 -8.71 -7.94
CA HIS A 254 -31.29 -7.67 -8.97
C HIS A 254 -30.11 -6.70 -8.86
N LEU A 255 -29.75 -6.32 -7.64
CA LEU A 255 -28.63 -5.45 -7.37
C LEU A 255 -27.30 -6.08 -7.81
N VAL A 256 -27.12 -7.39 -7.58
CA VAL A 256 -25.97 -8.17 -8.08
C VAL A 256 -25.95 -8.22 -9.61
N ASP A 257 -27.09 -8.50 -10.26
CA ASP A 257 -27.19 -8.52 -11.71
C ASP A 257 -26.90 -7.12 -12.33
N ALA A 258 -27.36 -6.04 -11.68
CA ALA A 258 -27.07 -4.66 -12.08
C ALA A 258 -25.58 -4.32 -11.95
N TYR A 259 -24.94 -4.71 -10.86
CA TYR A 259 -23.50 -4.55 -10.68
C TYR A 259 -22.71 -5.28 -11.77
N LEU A 260 -23.06 -6.53 -12.07
CA LEU A 260 -22.39 -7.33 -13.11
C LEU A 260 -22.62 -6.78 -14.53
N ALA A 261 -23.76 -6.12 -14.78
CA ALA A 261 -24.06 -5.48 -16.05
C ALA A 261 -23.30 -4.15 -16.24
N GLU A 262 -23.16 -3.35 -15.18
CA GLU A 262 -22.43 -2.07 -15.19
C GLU A 262 -20.91 -2.27 -15.11
N THR A 263 -20.48 -3.37 -14.49
CA THR A 263 -19.07 -3.71 -14.25
C THR A 263 -18.78 -4.98 -15.04
N PRO A 264 -18.51 -4.87 -16.37
CA PRO A 264 -18.25 -6.05 -17.19
C PRO A 264 -17.16 -6.87 -16.54
N ALA A 265 -17.43 -8.17 -16.38
CA ALA A 265 -16.60 -9.14 -15.67
C ALA A 265 -15.15 -8.70 -15.63
N GLU A 266 -14.73 -8.27 -14.44
CA GLU A 266 -13.36 -7.94 -14.08
C GLU A 266 -12.53 -9.25 -14.14
N THR A 267 -12.46 -9.86 -15.31
CA THR A 267 -11.51 -10.93 -15.65
C THR A 267 -10.09 -10.39 -15.72
N ASP A 268 -9.95 -9.06 -15.58
CA ASP A 268 -8.71 -8.31 -15.47
C ASP A 268 -8.49 -7.76 -14.05
N THR A 269 -9.15 -8.28 -12.98
CA THR A 269 -8.60 -8.00 -11.64
C THR A 269 -7.19 -8.57 -11.67
N PRO A 270 -6.14 -7.73 -11.52
CA PRO A 270 -4.78 -8.24 -11.57
C PRO A 270 -4.68 -9.37 -10.56
N PRO A 271 -4.06 -10.52 -10.90
CA PRO A 271 -3.85 -11.57 -9.93
C PRO A 271 -3.27 -10.94 -8.65
N PRO A 272 -3.72 -11.37 -7.45
CA PRO A 272 -3.31 -10.77 -6.20
C PRO A 272 -1.81 -10.59 -6.23
N LEU A 273 -1.38 -9.34 -6.05
CA LEU A 273 0.01 -8.94 -6.15
C LEU A 273 0.84 -9.93 -5.32
N PRO A 274 1.90 -10.56 -5.88
CA PRO A 274 2.72 -11.48 -5.11
C PRO A 274 3.24 -10.79 -3.86
N ALA A 275 3.57 -11.55 -2.80
CA ALA A 275 3.98 -10.96 -1.52
C ALA A 275 5.19 -10.01 -1.62
N SER A 276 6.00 -10.13 -2.68
CA SER A 276 7.08 -9.21 -3.02
C SER A 276 6.64 -7.87 -3.62
N CYS A 277 5.42 -7.81 -4.16
CA CYS A 277 4.75 -6.60 -4.63
C CYS A 277 3.93 -5.93 -3.55
N GLY A 278 3.44 -6.69 -2.57
CA GLY A 278 3.00 -6.11 -1.32
C GLY A 278 4.15 -5.27 -0.78
N ILE A 279 3.87 -4.04 -0.35
CA ILE A 279 4.77 -3.34 0.57
C ILE A 279 4.99 -4.35 1.69
N PRO A 280 6.20 -4.91 1.81
CA PRO A 280 6.39 -6.01 2.73
C PRO A 280 5.93 -5.48 4.09
N PRO A 281 5.02 -6.21 4.79
CA PRO A 281 4.41 -5.71 6.01
C PRO A 281 5.51 -5.13 6.87
N GLU A 282 5.27 -3.96 7.44
CA GLU A 282 6.23 -3.17 8.23
C GLU A 282 6.67 -4.00 9.45
N ASN A 283 7.52 -4.99 9.20
CA ASN A 283 7.93 -6.01 10.16
C ASN A 283 9.07 -5.44 11.00
N GLY A 284 8.85 -4.29 11.63
CA GLY A 284 9.81 -3.60 12.51
C GLY A 284 11.13 -3.21 11.83
N VAL A 285 11.15 -3.08 10.50
CA VAL A 285 12.31 -2.52 9.78
C VAL A 285 12.02 -1.06 9.54
N LEU A 286 12.92 -0.21 10.03
CA LEU A 286 12.80 1.22 9.89
C LEU A 286 12.77 1.61 8.42
N THR A 287 11.66 2.19 8.00
CA THR A 287 11.35 2.58 6.62
C THR A 287 11.33 4.10 6.51
N TYR A 288 11.70 4.59 5.34
CA TYR A 288 11.54 5.98 4.96
C TYR A 288 11.30 6.03 3.45
N MET A 289 10.76 7.12 2.94
CA MET A 289 10.63 7.30 1.50
C MET A 289 11.89 7.97 0.98
N SER A 290 12.48 7.47 -0.10
CA SER A 290 13.57 8.12 -0.83
C SER A 290 13.36 7.94 -2.31
N PHE A 291 13.21 9.06 -3.01
CA PHE A 291 13.00 9.05 -4.46
C PHE A 291 14.26 9.57 -5.14
N GLY A 292 15.05 8.68 -5.72
CA GLY A 292 16.31 9.00 -6.41
C GLY A 292 16.17 9.02 -7.93
N GLN A 293 17.28 9.33 -8.62
CA GLN A 293 17.31 9.36 -10.09
C GLN A 293 16.96 7.98 -10.66
N ARG A 294 17.46 6.90 -10.05
CA ARG A 294 17.14 5.53 -10.47
C ARG A 294 15.64 5.23 -10.40
N GLN A 295 14.94 5.66 -9.35
CA GLN A 295 13.49 5.49 -9.24
C GLN A 295 12.75 6.29 -10.31
N LEU A 296 13.22 7.50 -10.61
CA LEU A 296 12.66 8.31 -11.68
C LEU A 296 12.89 7.67 -13.06
N ASP A 297 14.08 7.16 -13.32
CA ASP A 297 14.42 6.45 -14.56
C ASP A 297 13.53 5.21 -14.70
N LEU A 298 13.37 4.40 -13.64
CA LEU A 298 12.46 3.25 -13.63
C LEU A 298 11.00 3.63 -13.89
N LEU A 299 10.57 4.83 -13.47
CA LEU A 299 9.21 5.30 -13.67
C LEU A 299 8.99 5.87 -15.09
N THR A 300 10.04 6.39 -15.73
CA THR A 300 9.93 7.20 -16.97
C THR A 300 10.52 6.54 -18.21
N ASP A 301 11.47 5.63 -18.05
CA ASP A 301 12.12 4.95 -19.16
C ASP A 301 11.16 4.00 -19.87
N ARG A 302 11.25 4.00 -21.20
CA ARG A 302 10.55 3.01 -22.00
C ARG A 302 11.18 1.65 -21.79
N VAL A 303 10.46 0.77 -21.11
CA VAL A 303 10.78 -0.66 -21.11
C VAL A 303 10.59 -1.17 -22.54
N ASP A 304 11.70 -1.33 -23.27
CA ASP A 304 11.72 -2.01 -24.57
C ASP A 304 11.61 -3.52 -24.33
N LEU A 305 10.39 -3.95 -24.06
CA LEU A 305 10.09 -5.35 -23.77
C LEU A 305 10.36 -6.24 -25.00
N ASP A 306 10.23 -5.69 -26.21
CA ASP A 306 10.52 -6.42 -27.45
C ASP A 306 12.01 -6.77 -27.52
N ALA A 307 12.89 -5.81 -27.21
CA ALA A 307 14.33 -6.06 -27.12
C ALA A 307 14.67 -7.04 -25.98
N ALA A 308 14.01 -6.91 -24.82
CA ALA A 308 14.23 -7.79 -23.68
C ALA A 308 13.80 -9.24 -23.96
N LEU A 309 12.65 -9.44 -24.61
CA LEU A 309 12.07 -10.76 -24.89
C LEU A 309 12.58 -11.40 -26.20
N ALA A 310 13.27 -10.66 -27.07
CA ALA A 310 13.83 -11.18 -28.32
C ALA A 310 14.65 -12.49 -28.16
N PRO A 311 15.50 -12.67 -27.12
CA PRO A 311 16.25 -13.91 -26.92
C PRO A 311 15.38 -15.15 -26.63
N VAL A 312 14.17 -14.95 -26.10
CA VAL A 312 13.27 -16.04 -25.67
C VAL A 312 12.07 -16.25 -26.60
N ALA A 313 11.75 -15.28 -27.47
CA ALA A 313 10.57 -15.32 -28.34
C ALA A 313 10.49 -16.58 -29.22
N GLU A 314 11.62 -17.00 -29.80
CA GLU A 314 11.67 -18.19 -30.68
C GLU A 314 12.03 -19.49 -29.94
N SER A 315 12.34 -19.41 -28.64
CA SER A 315 12.76 -20.58 -27.86
C SER A 315 11.59 -21.46 -27.45
N SER A 316 11.85 -22.77 -27.31
CA SER A 316 10.92 -23.75 -26.77
C SER A 316 11.54 -24.47 -25.58
N PHE A 317 10.75 -24.68 -24.53
CA PHE A 317 11.20 -25.24 -23.26
C PHE A 317 10.41 -26.51 -22.91
N VAL A 318 11.07 -27.43 -22.22
CA VAL A 318 10.48 -28.71 -21.81
C VAL A 318 9.56 -28.55 -20.60
N THR A 319 9.80 -27.55 -19.74
CA THR A 319 9.03 -27.29 -18.52
C THR A 319 8.76 -25.81 -18.34
N ALA A 320 7.71 -25.48 -17.58
CA ALA A 320 7.39 -24.11 -17.17
C ALA A 320 8.55 -23.45 -16.42
N ASP A 321 9.23 -24.19 -15.54
CA ASP A 321 10.40 -23.68 -14.79
C ASP A 321 11.56 -23.29 -15.72
N ALA A 322 11.80 -24.07 -16.78
CA ALA A 322 12.84 -23.76 -17.75
C ALA A 322 12.49 -22.50 -18.56
N GLN A 323 11.22 -22.34 -18.93
CA GLN A 323 10.71 -21.12 -19.56
C GLN A 323 10.85 -19.92 -18.61
N TRP A 324 10.41 -20.04 -17.36
CA TRP A 324 10.53 -18.98 -16.37
C TRP A 324 12.00 -18.58 -16.13
N LYS A 325 12.91 -19.55 -16.02
CA LYS A 325 14.33 -19.25 -15.84
C LYS A 325 14.91 -18.42 -16.99
N ALA A 326 14.50 -18.73 -18.23
CA ALA A 326 14.90 -17.94 -19.40
C ALA A 326 14.26 -16.55 -19.41
N LEU A 327 12.95 -16.47 -19.11
CA LEU A 327 12.21 -15.20 -19.00
C LEU A 327 12.78 -14.30 -17.90
N ARG A 328 13.11 -14.84 -16.73
CA ARG A 328 13.69 -14.09 -15.61
C ARG A 328 15.01 -13.42 -16.00
N VAL A 329 15.88 -14.13 -16.74
CA VAL A 329 17.15 -13.54 -17.22
C VAL A 329 16.87 -12.39 -18.18
N ALA A 330 15.98 -12.61 -19.15
CA ALA A 330 15.56 -11.59 -20.12
C ALA A 330 14.91 -10.36 -19.47
N LEU A 331 14.03 -10.58 -18.49
CA LEU A 331 13.24 -9.53 -17.84
C LEU A 331 14.01 -8.81 -16.72
N SER A 332 15.02 -9.43 -16.11
CA SER A 332 15.75 -8.84 -14.96
C SER A 332 16.48 -7.53 -15.25
N THR A 333 16.70 -7.21 -16.53
CA THR A 333 17.29 -5.93 -16.95
C THR A 333 16.28 -4.80 -17.03
N VAL A 334 14.98 -5.11 -17.11
CA VAL A 334 13.91 -4.13 -17.31
C VAL A 334 12.84 -4.16 -16.22
N PHE A 335 12.69 -5.27 -15.51
CA PHE A 335 11.72 -5.44 -14.42
C PHE A 335 12.41 -5.39 -13.06
N ASP A 336 11.71 -4.82 -12.07
CA ASP A 336 12.08 -4.92 -10.67
C ASP A 336 11.66 -6.28 -10.07
N ALA A 337 11.96 -6.51 -8.79
CA ALA A 337 11.65 -7.77 -8.13
C ALA A 337 10.14 -8.10 -8.11
N CYS A 338 9.28 -7.08 -7.94
CA CYS A 338 7.84 -7.24 -7.94
C CYS A 338 7.32 -7.68 -9.32
N ALA A 339 7.69 -6.96 -10.38
CA ALA A 339 7.28 -7.29 -11.75
C ALA A 339 7.83 -8.66 -12.20
N LEU A 340 9.03 -9.04 -11.75
CA LEU A 340 9.55 -10.40 -11.96
C LEU A 340 8.69 -11.45 -11.27
N ASP A 341 8.28 -11.25 -10.02
CA ASP A 341 7.47 -12.24 -9.32
C ASP A 341 6.03 -12.32 -9.87
N GLN A 342 5.48 -11.23 -10.39
CA GLN A 342 4.23 -11.26 -11.17
C GLN A 342 4.40 -12.07 -12.45
N ALA A 343 5.49 -11.85 -13.18
CA ALA A 343 5.78 -12.61 -14.39
C ALA A 343 6.02 -14.10 -14.08
N GLN A 344 6.60 -14.41 -12.91
CA GLN A 344 6.73 -15.77 -12.41
C GLN A 344 5.36 -16.40 -12.14
N ALA A 345 4.50 -15.70 -11.39
CA ALA A 345 3.16 -16.18 -11.06
C ALA A 345 2.31 -16.39 -12.32
N LEU A 346 2.45 -15.52 -13.31
CA LEU A 346 1.81 -15.67 -14.61
C LEU A 346 2.35 -16.88 -15.39
N THR A 347 3.66 -17.12 -15.37
CA THR A 347 4.31 -18.20 -16.13
C THR A 347 4.06 -19.58 -15.49
N LEU A 348 4.14 -19.66 -14.16
CA LEU A 348 4.03 -20.89 -13.37
C LEU A 348 2.62 -21.13 -12.81
N GLY A 349 1.69 -20.20 -13.06
CA GLY A 349 0.34 -20.22 -12.56
C GLY A 349 -0.52 -21.36 -13.13
N PRO A 350 -1.70 -21.61 -12.55
CA PRO A 350 -2.59 -22.70 -12.94
C PRO A 350 -3.10 -22.58 -14.38
N ASP A 351 -3.21 -21.36 -14.91
CA ASP A 351 -3.71 -21.09 -16.26
C ASP A 351 -2.67 -21.41 -17.36
N ARG A 352 -1.40 -21.57 -16.97
CA ARG A 352 -0.29 -22.02 -17.83
C ARG A 352 -0.29 -21.38 -19.24
N PRO A 353 -0.33 -20.05 -19.36
CA PRO A 353 -0.50 -19.39 -20.65
C PRO A 353 0.66 -19.66 -21.63
N GLY A 354 1.81 -20.13 -21.16
CA GLY A 354 2.94 -20.54 -22.01
C GLY A 354 2.88 -21.98 -22.52
N GLU A 355 1.93 -22.81 -22.06
CA GLU A 355 1.80 -24.21 -22.44
C GLU A 355 1.14 -24.34 -23.82
N MET A 356 1.85 -24.99 -24.74
CA MET A 356 1.36 -25.36 -26.07
C MET A 356 1.54 -26.87 -26.26
N PHE A 357 0.94 -27.45 -27.28
CA PHE A 357 1.05 -28.88 -27.58
C PHE A 357 1.66 -29.10 -28.95
N THR A 358 2.58 -30.06 -29.04
CA THR A 358 3.18 -30.51 -30.31
C THR A 358 3.41 -32.02 -30.28
N LEU A 359 3.78 -32.57 -31.44
CA LEU A 359 4.17 -33.97 -31.57
C LEU A 359 5.65 -34.13 -31.30
N ASP A 360 6.00 -35.02 -30.36
CA ASP A 360 7.37 -35.39 -30.07
C ASP A 360 7.99 -36.12 -31.27
N PRO A 361 8.99 -35.54 -31.95
CA PRO A 361 9.59 -36.14 -33.15
C PRO A 361 10.23 -37.49 -32.87
N GLY A 362 10.79 -37.69 -31.67
CA GLY A 362 11.42 -38.95 -31.27
C GLY A 362 10.39 -40.05 -31.06
N LYS A 363 9.26 -39.74 -30.43
CA LYS A 363 8.15 -40.69 -30.25
C LYS A 363 7.48 -41.03 -31.58
N VAL A 364 7.25 -40.04 -32.45
CA VAL A 364 6.70 -40.30 -33.79
C VAL A 364 7.69 -41.11 -34.65
N ALA A 365 9.00 -40.84 -34.56
CA ALA A 365 10.00 -41.66 -35.24
C ALA A 365 10.01 -43.12 -34.74
N ALA A 366 9.75 -43.34 -33.45
CA ALA A 366 9.63 -44.67 -32.86
C ALA A 366 8.42 -45.46 -33.40
N PHE A 367 7.41 -44.80 -34.01
CA PHE A 367 6.29 -45.49 -34.66
C PHE A 367 6.77 -46.42 -35.77
N LYS A 368 7.92 -46.13 -36.43
CA LYS A 368 8.52 -47.03 -37.43
C LYS A 368 8.96 -48.37 -36.86
N LEU A 369 9.24 -48.42 -35.56
CA LEU A 369 9.75 -49.61 -34.88
C LEU A 369 8.63 -50.49 -34.32
N ASP A 370 7.40 -49.95 -34.20
CA ASP A 370 6.23 -50.68 -33.75
C ASP A 370 5.41 -51.15 -34.97
N PRO A 371 5.24 -52.47 -35.18
CA PRO A 371 4.46 -53.01 -36.29
C PRO A 371 3.04 -52.43 -36.40
N MET A 372 2.41 -52.09 -35.26
CA MET A 372 1.04 -51.55 -35.24
C MET A 372 0.98 -50.07 -35.63
N LEU A 373 2.05 -49.30 -35.39
CA LEU A 373 2.10 -47.85 -35.64
C LEU A 373 2.87 -47.47 -36.91
N SER A 374 3.63 -48.41 -37.48
CA SER A 374 4.46 -48.15 -38.66
C SER A 374 3.69 -47.62 -39.86
N ALA A 375 2.44 -48.06 -40.05
CA ALA A 375 1.55 -47.58 -41.11
C ALA A 375 1.00 -46.15 -40.86
N ARG A 376 1.11 -45.64 -39.62
CA ARG A 376 0.56 -44.34 -39.20
C ARG A 376 1.60 -43.23 -39.17
N GLU A 377 2.88 -43.57 -39.05
CA GLU A 377 3.97 -42.60 -39.11
C GLU A 377 3.90 -41.64 -40.31
N PRO A 378 3.72 -42.08 -41.57
CA PRO A 378 3.70 -41.15 -42.71
C PRO A 378 2.47 -40.21 -42.71
N LEU A 379 1.43 -40.53 -41.95
CA LEU A 379 0.22 -39.70 -41.80
C LEU A 379 0.41 -38.62 -40.72
N VAL A 380 1.14 -38.95 -39.65
CA VAL A 380 1.36 -38.07 -38.49
C VAL A 380 2.64 -37.25 -38.64
N ALA A 381 3.66 -37.75 -39.33
CA ALA A 381 4.95 -37.07 -39.54
C ALA A 381 4.83 -35.67 -40.17
N PRO A 382 3.93 -35.40 -41.14
CA PRO A 382 3.72 -34.05 -41.67
C PRO A 382 3.20 -33.04 -40.64
N LEU A 383 2.63 -33.52 -39.52
CA LEU A 383 2.14 -32.69 -38.43
C LEU A 383 3.23 -32.37 -37.39
N ILE A 384 4.43 -32.99 -37.52
CA ILE A 384 5.59 -32.63 -36.68
C ILE A 384 5.98 -31.18 -36.95
N GLY A 385 6.10 -30.38 -35.90
CA GLY A 385 6.37 -28.95 -35.97
C GLY A 385 5.10 -28.08 -36.00
N ILE A 386 3.92 -28.67 -36.13
CA ILE A 386 2.66 -27.97 -35.83
C ILE A 386 2.57 -27.82 -34.30
N VAL A 387 2.26 -26.60 -33.87
CA VAL A 387 2.11 -26.24 -32.46
C VAL A 387 0.68 -25.73 -32.28
N ALA A 388 -0.05 -26.30 -31.33
CA ALA A 388 -1.42 -25.91 -31.05
C ALA A 388 -1.56 -25.35 -29.62
N PRO A 389 -2.43 -24.35 -29.40
CA PRO A 389 -2.65 -23.76 -28.08
C PRO A 389 -3.38 -24.72 -27.13
N ARG A 390 -4.20 -25.63 -27.68
CA ARG A 390 -4.91 -26.63 -26.90
C ARG A 390 -4.57 -28.02 -27.42
N ARG A 391 -4.57 -28.98 -26.50
CA ARG A 391 -4.31 -30.38 -26.82
C ARG A 391 -5.37 -30.91 -27.78
N GLU A 392 -6.61 -30.48 -27.59
CA GLU A 392 -7.79 -30.83 -28.38
C GLU A 392 -7.66 -30.35 -29.83
N ASP A 393 -7.06 -29.19 -30.06
CA ASP A 393 -6.89 -28.64 -31.42
C ASP A 393 -5.87 -29.46 -32.22
N LEU A 394 -4.73 -29.82 -31.59
CA LEU A 394 -3.75 -30.71 -32.22
C LEU A 394 -4.34 -32.10 -32.44
N ARG A 395 -5.08 -32.61 -31.46
CA ARG A 395 -5.79 -33.89 -31.53
C ARG A 395 -6.80 -33.89 -32.68
N ALA A 396 -7.63 -32.87 -32.82
CA ALA A 396 -8.58 -32.75 -33.92
C ALA A 396 -7.88 -32.71 -35.29
N GLY A 397 -6.71 -32.05 -35.38
CA GLY A 397 -5.86 -32.08 -36.57
C GLY A 397 -5.36 -33.47 -36.93
N ILE A 398 -4.91 -34.24 -35.92
CA ILE A 398 -4.47 -35.64 -36.09
C ILE A 398 -5.65 -36.54 -36.46
N GLU A 399 -6.78 -36.42 -35.75
CA GLU A 399 -8.03 -37.16 -36.03
C GLU A 399 -8.49 -36.92 -37.46
N THR A 400 -8.42 -35.67 -37.94
CA THR A 400 -8.77 -35.32 -39.32
C THR A 400 -7.83 -35.98 -40.34
N ALA A 401 -6.51 -35.97 -40.07
CA ALA A 401 -5.53 -36.61 -40.93
C ALA A 401 -5.72 -38.14 -41.00
N LEU A 402 -5.95 -38.77 -39.84
CA LEU A 402 -6.23 -40.20 -39.74
C LEU A 402 -7.54 -40.57 -40.40
N ALA A 403 -8.62 -39.83 -40.15
CA ALA A 403 -9.94 -40.06 -40.75
C ALA A 403 -9.89 -39.97 -42.27
N THR A 404 -9.14 -38.99 -42.80
CA THR A 404 -8.98 -38.82 -44.24
C THR A 404 -8.24 -40.01 -44.86
N ALA A 405 -7.16 -40.47 -44.23
CA ALA A 405 -6.38 -41.61 -44.71
C ALA A 405 -7.14 -42.93 -44.60
N LEU A 406 -7.83 -43.16 -43.48
CA LEU A 406 -8.59 -44.37 -43.23
C LEU A 406 -9.81 -44.47 -44.16
N ARG A 407 -10.52 -43.35 -44.38
CA ARG A 407 -11.61 -43.29 -45.36
C ARG A 407 -11.12 -43.62 -46.76
N ALA A 408 -9.98 -43.06 -47.18
CA ALA A 408 -9.39 -43.36 -48.49
C ALA A 408 -8.99 -44.84 -48.64
N ALA A 409 -8.49 -45.48 -47.57
CA ALA A 409 -8.16 -46.90 -47.57
C ALA A 409 -9.41 -47.79 -47.67
N LEU A 410 -10.45 -47.49 -46.89
CA LEU A 410 -11.73 -48.22 -46.91
C LEU A 410 -12.47 -48.03 -48.24
N ASP A 411 -12.47 -46.82 -48.80
CA ASP A 411 -13.05 -46.59 -50.14
C ASP A 411 -12.30 -47.38 -51.22
N ALA A 412 -10.96 -47.46 -51.15
CA ALA A 412 -10.18 -48.28 -52.08
C ALA A 412 -10.49 -49.78 -51.95
N GLU A 413 -10.74 -50.26 -50.74
CA GLU A 413 -11.15 -51.63 -50.46
C GLU A 413 -12.57 -51.93 -50.98
N ILE A 414 -13.51 -50.99 -50.80
CA ILE A 414 -14.86 -51.08 -51.40
C ILE A 414 -14.77 -51.12 -52.92
N GLU A 415 -13.93 -50.28 -53.53
CA GLU A 415 -13.73 -50.27 -54.98
C GLU A 415 -13.12 -51.57 -55.49
N LEU A 416 -12.18 -52.16 -54.74
CA LEU A 416 -11.60 -53.46 -55.06
C LEU A 416 -12.65 -54.58 -54.97
N ALA A 417 -13.45 -54.60 -53.91
CA ALA A 417 -14.54 -55.56 -53.74
C ALA A 417 -15.61 -55.41 -54.84
N ALA A 418 -16.00 -54.18 -55.17
CA ALA A 418 -16.95 -53.89 -56.24
C ALA A 418 -16.41 -54.35 -57.60
N ALA A 419 -15.14 -54.05 -57.92
CA ALA A 419 -14.50 -54.48 -59.16
C ALA A 419 -14.40 -56.02 -59.25
N THR A 420 -14.09 -56.67 -58.13
CA THR A 420 -13.99 -58.14 -58.03
C THR A 420 -15.36 -58.78 -58.21
N ALA A 421 -16.40 -58.25 -57.56
CA ALA A 421 -17.78 -58.74 -57.69
C ALA A 421 -18.29 -58.63 -59.13
N ALA A 422 -18.01 -57.50 -59.78
CA ALA A 422 -18.38 -57.27 -61.16
C ALA A 422 -17.61 -58.14 -62.16
N GLY A 423 -16.32 -58.42 -61.89
CA GLY A 423 -15.49 -59.30 -62.72
C GLY A 423 -15.80 -60.79 -62.54
N ALA A 424 -16.29 -61.17 -61.37
CA ALA A 424 -16.69 -62.53 -61.04
C ALA A 424 -18.17 -62.82 -61.29
N ALA A 425 -18.97 -61.84 -61.71
CA ALA A 425 -20.39 -62.02 -61.96
C ALA A 425 -20.64 -62.98 -63.13
N GLU A 426 -21.52 -63.96 -62.92
CA GLU A 426 -21.82 -65.00 -63.91
C GLU A 426 -23.25 -64.83 -64.45
N PRO A 427 -23.54 -65.28 -65.69
CA PRO A 427 -24.90 -65.31 -66.21
C PRO A 427 -25.80 -66.18 -65.33
N VAL A 428 -26.90 -65.63 -64.85
CA VAL A 428 -27.91 -66.35 -64.06
C VAL A 428 -29.03 -66.77 -65.01
N GLU A 429 -29.40 -68.05 -65.00
CA GLU A 429 -30.54 -68.53 -65.78
C GLU A 429 -31.81 -67.82 -65.32
N ASP A 430 -32.47 -67.14 -66.26
CA ASP A 430 -33.71 -66.40 -66.05
C ASP A 430 -34.81 -67.41 -65.70
N VAL A 431 -35.13 -67.55 -64.40
CA VAL A 431 -36.30 -68.30 -63.93
C VAL A 431 -37.54 -67.45 -64.26
N ARG A 432 -37.88 -67.34 -65.55
CA ARG A 432 -39.19 -66.86 -65.96
C ARG A 432 -40.19 -67.98 -65.78
N ASP A 433 -41.14 -67.76 -64.89
CA ASP A 433 -42.43 -68.43 -64.95
C ASP A 433 -42.99 -68.31 -66.37
N VAL A 434 -43.34 -69.45 -66.95
CA VAL A 434 -43.91 -69.58 -68.29
C VAL A 434 -45.08 -68.58 -68.44
N PRO A 435 -45.07 -67.70 -69.46
CA PRO A 435 -46.15 -66.75 -69.67
C PRO A 435 -47.47 -67.49 -69.96
N ARG A 436 -48.57 -67.02 -69.35
CA ARG A 436 -49.93 -67.47 -69.71
C ARG A 436 -50.19 -67.15 -71.18
N VAL A 437 -50.65 -68.17 -71.90
CA VAL A 437 -51.06 -68.16 -73.30
C VAL A 437 -52.26 -67.23 -73.49
N ASP A 438 -52.01 -65.96 -73.85
CA ASP A 438 -52.81 -65.14 -74.77
C ASP A 438 -52.29 -63.69 -74.76
N GLU A 439 -51.17 -63.42 -75.46
CA GLU A 439 -50.80 -62.08 -75.93
C GLU A 439 -49.64 -62.20 -76.95
N ALA A 440 -49.95 -62.77 -78.11
CA ALA A 440 -49.04 -62.82 -79.25
C ALA A 440 -49.13 -61.51 -80.04
N GLN A 441 -48.38 -60.46 -79.65
CA GLN A 441 -48.16 -59.29 -80.53
C GLN A 441 -46.97 -58.36 -80.21
N PHE A 442 -45.94 -58.80 -79.50
CA PHE A 442 -44.68 -58.03 -79.38
C PHE A 442 -43.46 -58.88 -79.80
N ASP A 443 -42.61 -58.31 -80.66
CA ASP A 443 -41.31 -58.91 -81.00
C ASP A 443 -40.46 -59.08 -79.73
N GLN A 444 -39.89 -60.27 -79.55
CA GLN A 444 -39.09 -60.64 -78.39
C GLN A 444 -37.83 -59.76 -78.36
N LEU A 445 -37.79 -58.76 -77.47
CA LEU A 445 -36.59 -57.96 -77.26
C LEU A 445 -35.46 -58.87 -76.78
N ASP A 446 -34.34 -58.86 -77.53
CA ASP A 446 -33.09 -59.53 -77.19
C ASP A 446 -32.46 -58.80 -75.99
N LEU A 447 -32.86 -59.20 -74.78
CA LEU A 447 -32.36 -58.61 -73.55
C LEU A 447 -30.99 -59.23 -73.22
N PRO A 448 -30.00 -58.41 -72.82
CA PRO A 448 -28.71 -58.93 -72.36
C PRO A 448 -28.93 -59.90 -71.19
N PRO A 449 -28.12 -60.98 -71.08
CA PRO A 449 -28.25 -61.95 -70.01
C PRO A 449 -28.12 -61.26 -68.65
N LEU A 450 -29.01 -61.62 -67.73
CA LEU A 450 -28.89 -61.21 -66.34
C LEU A 450 -27.64 -61.85 -65.77
N ILE A 451 -26.78 -61.06 -65.16
CA ILE A 451 -25.60 -61.49 -64.43
C ILE A 451 -25.84 -61.27 -62.94
N GLY A 452 -25.32 -62.17 -62.12
CA GLY A 452 -25.47 -62.14 -60.67
C GLY A 452 -24.21 -62.59 -59.96
N VAL A 453 -24.15 -62.29 -58.66
CA VAL A 453 -23.08 -62.77 -57.78
C VAL A 453 -23.48 -64.17 -57.31
N THR A 454 -22.78 -65.20 -57.78
CA THR A 454 -22.98 -66.58 -57.31
C THR A 454 -22.21 -66.83 -56.02
N ASP A 455 -22.44 -67.96 -55.35
CA ASP A 455 -21.68 -68.35 -54.16
C ASP A 455 -20.16 -68.38 -54.42
N ALA A 456 -19.75 -68.77 -55.64
CA ALA A 456 -18.34 -68.77 -56.04
C ALA A 456 -17.79 -67.35 -56.22
N SER A 457 -18.55 -66.47 -56.85
CA SER A 457 -18.21 -65.05 -57.01
C SER A 457 -18.12 -64.34 -55.64
N MET A 458 -19.00 -64.71 -54.71
CA MET A 458 -19.02 -64.18 -53.34
C MET A 458 -17.73 -64.51 -52.59
N ILE A 459 -17.29 -65.78 -52.62
CA ILE A 459 -16.06 -66.21 -51.97
C ILE A 459 -14.86 -65.39 -52.49
N ALA A 460 -14.78 -65.16 -53.80
CA ALA A 460 -13.72 -64.36 -54.40
C ALA A 460 -13.74 -62.89 -53.91
N VAL A 461 -14.94 -62.30 -53.73
CA VAL A 461 -15.08 -60.94 -53.17
C VAL A 461 -14.68 -60.90 -51.70
N LEU A 462 -15.12 -61.86 -50.90
CA LEU A 462 -14.81 -61.94 -49.48
C LEU A 462 -13.31 -62.15 -49.22
N GLU A 463 -12.60 -62.90 -50.09
CA GLU A 463 -11.15 -63.07 -50.02
C GLU A 463 -10.37 -61.78 -50.34
N THR A 464 -10.95 -60.85 -51.10
CA THR A 464 -10.33 -59.54 -51.37
C THR A 464 -10.53 -58.53 -50.25
N LEU A 465 -11.46 -58.80 -49.33
CA LEU A 465 -11.74 -57.94 -48.19
C LEU A 465 -10.87 -58.32 -46.99
N THR A 466 -10.33 -57.30 -46.35
CA THR A 466 -9.63 -57.37 -45.08
C THR A 466 -10.54 -56.95 -43.92
N ASN A 467 -11.51 -56.08 -44.17
CA ASN A 467 -12.46 -55.62 -43.15
C ASN A 467 -13.59 -56.65 -42.91
N ASP A 468 -13.68 -57.17 -41.69
CA ASP A 468 -14.67 -58.20 -41.33
C ASP A 468 -16.12 -57.68 -41.27
N ALA A 469 -16.34 -56.39 -41.00
CA ALA A 469 -17.66 -55.78 -41.07
C ALA A 469 -18.15 -55.70 -42.53
N PHE A 470 -17.26 -55.40 -43.48
CA PHE A 470 -17.60 -55.44 -44.90
C PHE A 470 -17.93 -56.86 -45.37
N LYS A 471 -17.20 -57.86 -44.88
CA LYS A 471 -17.51 -59.28 -45.17
C LYS A 471 -18.88 -59.67 -44.64
N ALA A 472 -19.18 -59.37 -43.38
CA ALA A 472 -20.45 -59.71 -42.76
C ALA A 472 -21.64 -59.04 -43.47
N GLU A 473 -21.49 -57.78 -43.91
CA GLU A 473 -22.54 -57.07 -44.63
C GLU A 473 -22.75 -57.61 -46.05
N LEU A 474 -21.67 -57.97 -46.75
CA LEU A 474 -21.80 -58.62 -48.06
C LEU A 474 -22.35 -60.04 -47.96
N GLU A 475 -22.05 -60.79 -46.91
CA GLU A 475 -22.66 -62.12 -46.68
C GLU A 475 -24.16 -62.02 -46.38
N ALA A 476 -24.60 -60.94 -45.73
CA ALA A 476 -26.00 -60.71 -45.36
C ALA A 476 -26.82 -59.98 -46.44
N GLY A 477 -26.15 -59.21 -47.31
CA GLY A 477 -26.78 -58.34 -48.29
C GLY A 477 -27.36 -59.10 -49.50
N PRO A 478 -28.60 -58.79 -49.93
CA PRO A 478 -29.13 -59.37 -51.17
C PRO A 478 -28.47 -58.71 -52.38
N PHE A 479 -27.79 -59.50 -53.22
CA PHE A 479 -27.28 -59.02 -54.51
C PHE A 479 -28.39 -59.06 -55.54
N MET A 480 -28.69 -57.91 -56.12
CA MET A 480 -29.65 -57.85 -57.21
C MET A 480 -28.98 -58.40 -58.48
N VAL A 481 -29.70 -59.27 -59.19
CA VAL A 481 -29.30 -59.63 -60.55
C VAL A 481 -29.39 -58.40 -61.44
N ALA A 482 -28.37 -58.18 -62.26
CA ALA A 482 -28.23 -56.97 -63.05
C ALA A 482 -27.95 -57.29 -64.52
N THR A 483 -28.20 -56.32 -65.40
CA THR A 483 -27.93 -56.45 -66.84
C THR A 483 -26.54 -55.94 -67.24
N ASN A 484 -25.78 -55.37 -66.31
CA ASN A 484 -24.45 -54.80 -66.56
C ASN A 484 -23.57 -54.90 -65.28
N PRO A 485 -22.28 -55.28 -65.38
CA PRO A 485 -21.36 -55.34 -64.24
C PRO A 485 -21.26 -54.04 -63.42
N ASP A 486 -21.48 -52.88 -64.03
CA ASP A 486 -21.43 -51.60 -63.31
C ASP A 486 -22.59 -51.40 -62.32
N LEU A 487 -23.74 -52.07 -62.54
CA LEU A 487 -24.83 -52.09 -61.58
C LEU A 487 -24.46 -52.94 -60.35
N ILE A 488 -23.77 -54.07 -60.56
CA ILE A 488 -23.24 -54.89 -59.46
C ILE A 488 -22.21 -54.10 -58.63
N LYS A 489 -21.33 -53.31 -59.28
CA LYS A 489 -20.45 -52.37 -58.55
C LYS A 489 -21.24 -51.35 -57.74
N GLY A 490 -22.31 -50.81 -58.33
CA GLY A 490 -23.22 -49.87 -57.69
C GLY A 490 -23.83 -50.45 -56.42
N ASP A 491 -24.31 -51.70 -56.49
CA ASP A 491 -24.94 -52.40 -55.37
C ASP A 491 -23.94 -52.70 -54.25
N VAL A 492 -22.73 -53.18 -54.57
CA VAL A 492 -21.66 -53.41 -53.58
C VAL A 492 -21.28 -52.10 -52.86
N ARG A 493 -21.12 -51.00 -53.61
CA ARG A 493 -20.85 -49.68 -53.01
C ARG A 493 -22.00 -49.22 -52.13
N ALA A 494 -23.25 -49.41 -52.58
CA ALA A 494 -24.43 -49.00 -51.84
C ALA A 494 -24.59 -49.77 -50.52
N LEU A 495 -24.23 -51.06 -50.50
CA LEU A 495 -24.23 -51.90 -49.30
C LEU A 495 -23.11 -51.52 -48.32
N LEU A 496 -21.89 -51.29 -48.81
CA LEU A 496 -20.73 -51.10 -47.93
C LEU A 496 -20.50 -49.64 -47.48
N ARG A 497 -20.82 -48.66 -48.31
CA ARG A 497 -20.55 -47.23 -48.01
C ARG A 497 -21.20 -46.73 -46.71
N PRO A 498 -22.40 -47.16 -46.30
CA PRO A 498 -22.97 -46.80 -45.00
C PRO A 498 -22.12 -47.22 -43.78
N LEU A 499 -21.29 -48.26 -43.92
CA LEU A 499 -20.44 -48.78 -42.84
C LEU A 499 -19.12 -48.00 -42.69
N VAL A 500 -18.71 -47.26 -43.72
CA VAL A 500 -17.42 -46.54 -43.75
C VAL A 500 -17.30 -45.56 -42.58
N GLU A 501 -18.34 -44.76 -42.30
CA GLU A 501 -18.27 -43.76 -41.23
C GLU A 501 -18.14 -44.40 -39.83
N GLY A 502 -18.79 -45.54 -39.60
CA GLY A 502 -18.64 -46.30 -38.36
C GLY A 502 -17.22 -46.85 -38.19
N GLN A 503 -16.68 -47.45 -39.26
CA GLN A 503 -15.32 -48.00 -39.29
C GLN A 503 -14.24 -46.92 -39.18
N VAL A 504 -14.44 -45.76 -39.81
CA VAL A 504 -13.54 -44.60 -39.68
C VAL A 504 -13.52 -44.10 -38.24
N THR A 505 -14.69 -43.96 -37.60
CA THR A 505 -14.78 -43.49 -36.21
C THR A 505 -14.08 -44.45 -35.25
N GLU A 506 -14.33 -45.75 -35.38
CA GLU A 506 -13.70 -46.79 -34.54
C GLU A 506 -12.18 -46.87 -34.75
N GLY A 507 -11.74 -46.86 -36.01
CA GLY A 507 -10.31 -46.92 -36.34
C GLY A 507 -9.55 -45.66 -35.91
N VAL A 508 -10.13 -44.47 -36.06
CA VAL A 508 -9.52 -43.22 -35.57
C VAL A 508 -9.43 -43.23 -34.05
N ALA A 509 -10.47 -43.67 -33.34
CA ALA A 509 -10.42 -43.77 -31.88
C ALA A 509 -9.33 -44.74 -31.38
N ALA A 510 -9.17 -45.88 -32.06
CA ALA A 510 -8.11 -46.86 -31.76
C ALA A 510 -6.70 -46.30 -32.04
N ASP A 511 -6.50 -45.65 -33.19
CA ASP A 511 -5.22 -45.05 -33.57
C ASP A 511 -4.87 -43.86 -32.63
N MET A 512 -5.84 -43.05 -32.26
CA MET A 512 -5.66 -41.93 -31.33
C MET A 512 -5.22 -42.38 -29.93
N ALA A 513 -5.73 -43.51 -29.44
CA ALA A 513 -5.32 -44.06 -28.15
C ALA A 513 -3.81 -44.39 -28.09
N LEU A 514 -3.22 -44.72 -29.24
CA LEU A 514 -1.78 -44.99 -29.36
C LEU A 514 -0.96 -43.72 -29.61
N ILE A 515 -1.50 -42.77 -30.39
CA ILE A 515 -0.82 -41.52 -30.77
C ILE A 515 -0.85 -40.47 -29.64
N ASP A 516 -1.86 -40.51 -28.76
CA ASP A 516 -2.02 -39.53 -27.66
C ASP A 516 -0.78 -39.43 -26.75
N GLY A 517 0.00 -40.51 -26.63
CA GLY A 517 1.26 -40.52 -25.86
C GLY A 517 2.42 -39.77 -26.53
N ALA A 518 2.32 -39.48 -27.83
CA ALA A 518 3.29 -38.69 -28.60
C ALA A 518 2.99 -37.17 -28.56
N ILE A 519 1.79 -36.77 -28.14
CA ILE A 519 1.47 -35.37 -27.88
C ILE A 519 2.15 -34.95 -26.58
N ALA A 520 3.11 -34.03 -26.69
CA ALA A 520 3.85 -33.51 -25.56
C ALA A 520 3.53 -32.02 -25.36
N PRO A 521 3.42 -31.56 -24.10
CA PRO A 521 3.40 -30.14 -23.82
C PRO A 521 4.78 -29.55 -24.13
N VAL A 522 4.80 -28.36 -24.71
CA VAL A 522 5.99 -27.56 -24.96
C VAL A 522 5.69 -26.14 -24.52
N TRP A 523 6.63 -25.54 -23.80
CA TRP A 523 6.47 -24.22 -23.23
C TRP A 523 7.12 -23.17 -24.13
N ARG A 524 6.38 -22.15 -24.56
CA ARG A 524 6.86 -21.07 -25.44
C ARG A 524 6.28 -19.72 -25.03
N LEU A 525 6.91 -18.62 -25.45
CA LEU A 525 6.35 -17.29 -25.27
C LEU A 525 5.15 -17.09 -26.22
N THR A 526 3.98 -17.55 -25.79
CA THR A 526 2.73 -17.42 -26.53
C THR A 526 2.25 -15.97 -26.59
N PRO A 527 1.32 -15.62 -27.50
CA PRO A 527 0.66 -14.32 -27.49
C PRO A 527 -0.07 -14.03 -26.17
N GLU A 528 -0.68 -15.03 -25.52
CA GLU A 528 -1.33 -14.83 -24.21
C GLU A 528 -0.32 -14.52 -23.11
N LEU A 529 0.76 -15.31 -23.00
CA LEU A 529 1.81 -15.07 -22.00
C LEU A 529 2.52 -13.74 -22.26
N ARG A 530 2.86 -13.43 -23.51
CA ARG A 530 3.41 -12.13 -23.89
C ARG A 530 2.46 -11.01 -23.54
N GLY A 531 1.18 -11.13 -23.87
CA GLY A 531 0.16 -10.14 -23.52
C GLY A 531 0.03 -9.92 -22.01
N GLY A 532 0.19 -10.98 -21.21
CA GLY A 532 0.24 -10.86 -19.75
C GLY A 532 1.52 -10.19 -19.24
N ILE A 533 2.68 -10.51 -19.80
CA ILE A 533 3.95 -9.83 -19.47
C ILE A 533 3.89 -8.35 -19.93
N ASP A 534 3.30 -8.05 -21.08
CA ASP A 534 3.06 -6.68 -21.57
C ASP A 534 2.17 -5.90 -20.59
N ARG A 535 1.15 -6.53 -20.00
CA ARG A 535 0.31 -5.89 -18.98
C ARG A 535 1.12 -5.58 -17.72
N ILE A 536 1.94 -6.53 -17.25
CA ILE A 536 2.88 -6.29 -16.13
C ILE A 536 3.84 -5.16 -16.47
N ALA A 537 4.38 -5.13 -17.69
CA ALA A 537 5.27 -4.08 -18.17
C ALA A 537 4.59 -2.70 -18.21
N ARG A 538 3.31 -2.64 -18.61
CA ARG A 538 2.50 -1.41 -18.60
C ARG A 538 2.18 -0.91 -17.19
N PHE A 539 1.99 -1.81 -16.23
CA PHE A 539 1.93 -1.41 -14.82
C PHE A 539 3.31 -0.98 -14.28
N SER A 540 4.39 -1.45 -14.88
CA SER A 540 5.75 -1.09 -14.48
C SER A 540 6.25 0.24 -15.07
N GLY A 541 5.76 0.67 -16.24
CA GLY A 541 6.18 1.89 -16.93
C GLY A 541 5.02 2.85 -17.20
N ALA A 542 5.22 4.15 -16.91
CA ALA A 542 4.19 5.19 -16.94
C ALA A 542 3.57 5.52 -18.32
N LEU A 543 3.89 4.76 -19.37
CA LEU A 543 3.85 5.26 -20.76
C LEU A 543 2.46 5.34 -21.39
N ASP A 544 1.52 4.55 -20.90
CA ASP A 544 0.13 4.59 -21.37
C ASP A 544 -0.75 5.49 -20.50
N ASP A 545 -0.20 6.01 -19.42
CA ASP A 545 -0.88 6.98 -18.58
C ASP A 545 -0.75 8.38 -19.20
N PRO A 546 -1.85 9.03 -19.59
CA PRO A 546 -1.79 10.39 -20.14
C PRO A 546 -1.13 11.37 -19.14
N THR A 547 -1.27 11.13 -17.84
CA THR A 547 -0.70 11.96 -16.78
C THR A 547 0.82 11.79 -16.63
N ALA A 548 1.45 10.86 -17.37
CA ALA A 548 2.90 10.68 -17.40
C ALA A 548 3.63 11.54 -18.45
N ALA A 549 2.93 12.40 -19.18
CA ALA A 549 3.55 13.34 -20.09
C ALA A 549 4.58 14.22 -19.33
N GLU A 550 5.81 14.25 -19.84
CA GLU A 550 6.95 14.99 -19.25
C GLU A 550 7.26 14.64 -17.78
N LEU A 551 6.89 13.43 -17.34
CA LEU A 551 7.00 13.00 -15.94
C LEU A 551 8.41 13.18 -15.36
N ALA A 552 9.45 12.86 -16.14
CA ALA A 552 10.85 13.05 -15.74
C ALA A 552 11.18 14.51 -15.37
N THR A 553 10.67 15.46 -16.13
CA THR A 553 10.89 16.89 -15.86
C THR A 553 10.09 17.34 -14.65
N ARG A 554 8.83 16.90 -14.55
CA ARG A 554 7.89 17.29 -13.48
C ARG A 554 8.27 16.74 -12.11
N MET A 555 8.77 15.51 -12.05
CA MET A 555 9.19 14.86 -10.80
C MET A 555 10.64 15.14 -10.41
N ARG A 556 11.40 15.88 -11.24
CA ARG A 556 12.81 16.21 -10.95
C ARG A 556 13.00 16.90 -9.61
N SER A 557 12.02 17.70 -9.16
CA SER A 557 12.05 18.37 -7.86
C SER A 557 11.96 17.40 -6.67
N LEU A 558 11.50 16.17 -6.89
CA LEU A 558 11.41 15.12 -5.87
C LEU A 558 12.66 14.23 -5.82
N VAL A 559 13.55 14.32 -6.83
CA VAL A 559 14.76 13.51 -6.90
C VAL A 559 15.77 13.93 -5.84
N GLY A 560 16.25 12.97 -5.06
CA GLY A 560 17.17 13.17 -3.94
C GLY A 560 16.48 13.54 -2.63
N LEU A 561 15.14 13.64 -2.61
CA LEU A 561 14.38 13.91 -1.40
C LEU A 561 14.14 12.63 -0.60
N GLN A 562 14.00 12.81 0.71
CA GLN A 562 13.58 11.76 1.64
C GLN A 562 12.26 12.15 2.32
N TYR A 563 11.44 11.24 2.82
CA TYR A 563 10.29 11.60 3.64
C TYR A 563 10.20 10.61 4.79
N PRO A 564 9.81 11.06 6.00
CA PRO A 564 9.72 10.17 7.15
C PRO A 564 8.58 9.17 6.95
N THR A 565 7.45 9.64 6.42
CA THR A 565 6.25 8.81 6.25
C THR A 565 5.83 8.71 4.78
N ARG A 566 5.17 7.60 4.44
CA ARG A 566 4.56 7.36 3.13
C ARG A 566 3.60 8.48 2.73
N ARG A 567 2.82 8.96 3.69
CA ARG A 567 1.77 9.96 3.51
C ARG A 567 2.32 11.30 3.03
N LEU A 568 3.42 11.77 3.63
CA LEU A 568 4.07 13.02 3.22
C LEU A 568 4.66 12.94 1.80
N PHE A 569 5.19 11.77 1.42
CA PHE A 569 5.63 11.55 0.04
C PHE A 569 4.45 11.51 -0.93
N GLY A 570 3.36 10.83 -0.57
CA GLY A 570 2.11 10.83 -1.35
C GLY A 570 1.56 12.23 -1.59
N ALA A 571 1.56 13.08 -0.56
CA ALA A 571 1.17 14.49 -0.70
C ALA A 571 2.12 15.27 -1.63
N ALA A 572 3.43 14.99 -1.58
CA ALA A 572 4.39 15.60 -2.50
C ALA A 572 4.20 15.15 -3.95
N LEU A 573 3.77 13.89 -4.18
CA LEU A 573 3.39 13.39 -5.49
C LEU A 573 2.10 14.06 -6.00
N ALA A 574 1.12 14.29 -5.12
CA ALA A 574 -0.13 14.97 -5.47
C ALA A 574 0.08 16.44 -5.90
N ASP A 575 1.15 17.10 -5.41
CA ASP A 575 1.51 18.48 -5.79
C ASP A 575 2.41 18.55 -7.05
N VAL A 576 2.75 17.41 -7.67
CA VAL A 576 3.48 17.42 -8.94
C VAL A 576 2.60 18.12 -9.99
N PRO A 577 3.06 19.23 -10.59
CA PRO A 577 2.23 20.01 -11.50
C PRO A 577 1.73 19.13 -12.66
N PRO A 578 0.50 19.36 -13.17
CA PRO A 578 -0.01 18.63 -14.33
C PRO A 578 0.84 18.93 -15.57
N ALA A 579 0.82 18.03 -16.56
CA ALA A 579 1.52 18.26 -17.81
C ALA A 579 0.99 19.50 -18.52
N GLN A 580 1.90 20.31 -19.07
CA GLN A 580 1.50 21.43 -19.92
C GLN A 580 1.22 20.91 -21.32
N SER A 581 -0.01 21.07 -21.81
CA SER A 581 -0.28 20.77 -23.22
C SER A 581 0.50 21.73 -24.11
N ALA A 582 0.93 21.27 -25.28
CA ALA A 582 1.61 22.10 -26.28
C ALA A 582 0.75 23.31 -26.74
N GLN A 583 -0.56 23.31 -26.45
CA GLN A 583 -1.48 24.42 -26.73
C GLN A 583 -1.69 25.39 -25.55
N GLY A 584 -0.97 25.22 -24.43
CA GLY A 584 -1.07 26.12 -23.27
C GLY A 584 -2.40 26.03 -22.52
N VAL A 585 -3.24 25.03 -22.81
CA VAL A 585 -4.47 24.77 -22.06
C VAL A 585 -4.19 23.65 -21.06
N THR A 586 -4.19 23.99 -19.77
CA THR A 586 -4.12 23.01 -18.66
C THR A 586 -5.42 22.22 -18.62
N ILE A 587 -5.45 21.04 -19.26
CA ILE A 587 -6.63 20.15 -19.25
C ILE A 587 -6.36 18.85 -18.48
N GLU A 588 -5.11 18.50 -18.19
CA GLU A 588 -4.80 17.17 -17.65
C GLU A 588 -4.84 17.12 -16.12
N PRO A 589 -5.35 16.00 -15.54
CA PRO A 589 -5.38 15.81 -14.10
C PRO A 589 -3.97 15.70 -13.50
N ASN A 590 -3.88 15.80 -12.17
CA ASN A 590 -2.69 15.43 -11.40
C ASN A 590 -2.24 13.99 -11.75
N LEU A 591 -1.07 13.57 -11.27
CA LEU A 591 -0.63 12.17 -11.40
C LEU A 591 -1.78 11.22 -11.07
N SER A 592 -1.99 10.20 -11.91
CA SER A 592 -2.98 9.18 -11.62
C SER A 592 -2.65 8.47 -10.30
N GLU A 593 -3.67 7.92 -9.66
CA GLU A 593 -3.51 7.12 -8.44
C GLU A 593 -2.52 5.96 -8.64
N ALA A 594 -2.57 5.28 -9.79
CA ALA A 594 -1.64 4.22 -10.14
C ALA A 594 -0.17 4.71 -10.21
N LEU A 595 0.09 5.89 -10.79
CA LEU A 595 1.43 6.48 -10.79
C LEU A 595 1.88 6.90 -9.39
N ILE A 596 0.97 7.43 -8.58
CA ILE A 596 1.27 7.81 -7.20
C ILE A 596 1.66 6.58 -6.39
N GLU A 597 0.86 5.50 -6.46
CA GLU A 597 1.15 4.25 -5.79
C GLU A 597 2.47 3.64 -6.25
N ARG A 598 2.72 3.63 -7.56
CA ARG A 598 3.97 3.11 -8.12
C ARG A 598 5.19 3.91 -7.68
N ALA A 599 5.14 5.23 -7.79
CA ALA A 599 6.20 6.11 -7.32
C ALA A 599 6.44 5.93 -5.82
N THR A 600 5.37 5.77 -5.04
CA THR A 600 5.43 5.50 -3.60
C THR A 600 6.10 4.17 -3.30
N ALA A 601 5.72 3.09 -4.00
CA ALA A 601 6.35 1.78 -3.83
C ALA A 601 7.85 1.81 -4.22
N LEU A 602 8.21 2.51 -5.31
CA LEU A 602 9.61 2.69 -5.73
C LEU A 602 10.42 3.54 -4.74
N ALA A 603 9.78 4.52 -4.12
CA ALA A 603 10.42 5.38 -3.13
C ALA A 603 10.59 4.72 -1.77
N LEU A 604 9.77 3.72 -1.43
CA LEU A 604 9.86 3.06 -0.13
C LEU A 604 11.24 2.41 0.04
N THR A 605 12.01 2.95 0.96
CA THR A 605 13.39 2.55 1.23
C THR A 605 13.47 2.00 2.64
N ARG A 606 13.98 0.78 2.76
CA ARG A 606 14.40 0.24 4.06
C ARG A 606 15.77 0.78 4.40
N VAL A 607 15.98 1.16 5.66
CA VAL A 607 17.32 1.51 6.13
C VAL A 607 18.25 0.32 5.83
N PRO A 608 19.31 0.50 5.02
CA PRO A 608 20.24 -0.57 4.72
C PRO A 608 20.99 -0.94 5.99
N ASP A 609 21.08 -2.23 6.26
CA ASP A 609 21.80 -2.79 7.40
C ASP A 609 21.43 -2.13 8.74
N PRO A 610 20.15 -2.24 9.16
CA PRO A 610 19.67 -1.57 10.37
C PRO A 610 20.33 -2.13 11.64
N ALA A 611 20.94 -3.31 11.59
CA ALA A 611 21.64 -3.93 12.71
C ALA A 611 23.16 -3.67 12.71
N GLU A 612 23.75 -3.21 11.60
CA GLU A 612 25.21 -3.05 11.51
C GLU A 612 25.68 -1.82 12.31
N PRO A 613 26.74 -1.95 13.13
CA PRO A 613 27.21 -0.88 13.99
C PRO A 613 27.66 0.33 13.15
N ARG A 614 27.36 1.54 13.64
CA ARG A 614 27.64 2.79 12.94
C ARG A 614 28.88 3.47 13.54
N VAL A 615 29.57 4.30 12.75
CA VAL A 615 30.70 5.08 13.25
C VAL A 615 30.20 6.08 14.30
N THR A 616 30.79 6.05 15.49
CA THR A 616 30.46 7.00 16.56
C THR A 616 31.59 8.00 16.70
N ALA A 617 31.32 9.25 16.32
CA ALA A 617 32.22 10.37 16.52
C ALA A 617 31.44 11.64 16.85
N GLN A 618 32.17 12.72 17.15
CA GLN A 618 31.57 14.04 17.36
C GLN A 618 30.86 14.48 16.08
N LEU A 619 29.61 14.94 16.22
CA LEU A 619 28.76 15.34 15.11
C LEU A 619 28.99 16.80 14.68
N ALA A 620 29.96 17.49 15.28
CA ALA A 620 30.29 18.87 14.98
C ALA A 620 31.76 18.96 14.54
N SER A 621 32.00 19.70 13.46
CA SER A 621 33.36 20.01 13.01
C SER A 621 33.92 21.30 13.62
N ASP A 622 33.05 22.14 14.20
CA ASP A 622 33.41 23.48 14.65
C ASP A 622 33.60 23.60 16.17
N CYS A 623 33.76 24.85 16.61
CA CYS A 623 34.31 25.16 17.93
C CYS A 623 33.27 25.16 19.06
N GLY A 624 31.97 25.29 18.79
CA GLY A 624 30.94 25.37 19.85
C GLY A 624 30.29 26.74 20.08
N CYS A 625 30.71 27.80 19.38
CA CYS A 625 30.15 29.12 19.59
C CYS A 625 28.83 29.28 18.82
N VAL A 626 27.73 29.51 19.53
CA VAL A 626 26.46 29.89 18.89
C VAL A 626 26.23 31.39 19.06
N PRO A 627 25.75 32.09 18.02
CA PRO A 627 25.33 33.49 18.13
C PRO A 627 24.18 33.68 19.13
N GLU A 628 24.10 34.88 19.71
CA GLU A 628 22.96 35.28 20.52
C GLU A 628 21.70 35.36 19.64
N ARG A 629 20.60 34.76 20.08
CA ARG A 629 19.33 34.70 19.35
C ARG A 629 18.43 35.88 19.73
N VAL A 630 17.65 36.39 18.78
CA VAL A 630 16.72 37.51 18.99
C VAL A 630 15.69 37.17 20.05
N ASP A 631 15.12 35.97 19.93
CA ASP A 631 14.08 35.42 20.78
C ASP A 631 14.53 34.05 21.29
N GLN A 632 14.41 33.83 22.61
CA GLN A 632 14.77 32.56 23.25
C GLN A 632 13.64 31.53 23.12
N ASP A 633 12.42 31.98 22.83
CA ASP A 633 11.23 31.12 22.73
C ASP A 633 11.09 30.50 21.32
N THR A 634 11.79 31.05 20.31
CA THR A 634 11.85 30.51 18.95
C THR A 634 12.88 29.39 18.84
N ASN A 635 12.42 28.20 18.44
CA ASN A 635 13.23 26.99 18.30
C ASN A 635 13.50 26.64 16.84
N VAL A 636 14.75 26.31 16.53
CA VAL A 636 15.09 25.58 15.31
C VAL A 636 15.36 24.13 15.70
N TYR A 637 14.41 23.27 15.38
CA TYR A 637 14.42 21.86 15.71
C TYR A 637 14.99 21.05 14.54
N GLY A 638 15.85 20.09 14.78
CA GLY A 638 16.37 19.21 13.73
C GLY A 638 16.25 17.75 14.14
N PHE A 639 15.88 16.88 13.23
CA PHE A 639 15.96 15.45 13.48
C PHE A 639 17.18 14.86 12.79
N TYR A 640 17.97 14.10 13.55
CA TYR A 640 19.14 13.40 13.07
C TYR A 640 18.86 11.90 13.01
N PRO A 641 18.46 11.37 11.85
CA PRO A 641 18.35 9.93 11.65
C PRO A 641 19.71 9.23 11.83
N PHE A 642 19.75 8.16 12.62
CA PHE A 642 21.01 7.47 12.93
C PHE A 642 21.71 6.89 11.69
N TRP A 643 20.96 6.59 10.63
CA TRP A 643 21.50 6.02 9.38
C TRP A 643 22.26 7.04 8.52
N LEU A 644 22.27 8.33 8.89
CA LEU A 644 23.20 9.32 8.34
C LEU A 644 24.64 9.08 8.83
N SER A 645 24.83 8.30 9.89
CA SER A 645 26.16 7.82 10.26
C SER A 645 26.59 6.65 9.37
N PRO A 646 27.83 6.65 8.83
CA PRO A 646 28.31 5.55 8.01
C PRO A 646 28.40 4.24 8.82
N VAL A 647 28.19 3.11 8.14
CA VAL A 647 28.43 1.78 8.72
C VAL A 647 29.91 1.68 9.10
N LYS A 648 30.18 1.20 10.31
CA LYS A 648 31.53 0.95 10.77
C LYS A 648 32.13 -0.14 9.89
N PRO A 649 33.29 0.08 9.23
CA PRO A 649 33.89 -0.95 8.40
C PRO A 649 34.12 -2.21 9.24
N THR A 650 33.50 -3.32 8.84
CA THR A 650 33.79 -4.62 9.45
C THR A 650 35.27 -4.85 9.24
N ALA A 651 36.02 -5.00 10.33
CA ALA A 651 37.43 -5.36 10.25
C ALA A 651 37.50 -6.71 9.56
N THR A 652 37.66 -6.69 8.23
CA THR A 652 37.76 -7.89 7.43
C THR A 652 39.00 -8.58 7.97
N PRO A 653 38.88 -9.80 8.55
CA PRO A 653 40.05 -10.49 9.07
C PRO A 653 41.05 -10.57 7.92
N ALA A 654 42.24 -10.02 8.13
CA ALA A 654 43.27 -10.01 7.11
C ALA A 654 43.36 -11.44 6.55
N PRO A 655 43.30 -11.62 5.22
CA PRO A 655 43.39 -12.94 4.62
C PRO A 655 44.63 -13.62 5.22
N PRO A 656 44.53 -14.88 5.68
CA PRO A 656 45.63 -15.57 6.32
C PRO A 656 46.85 -15.45 5.41
N ALA A 657 47.93 -14.87 5.93
CA ALA A 657 49.15 -14.64 5.17
C ALA A 657 49.54 -15.95 4.48
N ASP A 658 49.56 -15.95 3.14
CA ASP A 658 49.90 -17.13 2.37
C ASP A 658 51.36 -17.50 2.71
N PRO A 659 51.61 -18.65 3.36
CA PRO A 659 52.96 -19.02 3.79
C PRO A 659 53.93 -19.25 2.62
N ALA A 660 53.45 -19.23 1.38
CA ALA A 660 54.24 -19.45 0.18
C ALA A 660 54.98 -18.21 -0.35
N ASP A 661 54.65 -16.98 0.10
CA ASP A 661 55.32 -15.76 -0.38
C ASP A 661 55.72 -14.81 0.77
N PRO A 662 56.87 -15.06 1.43
CA PRO A 662 57.39 -14.19 2.48
C PRO A 662 57.95 -12.85 1.96
N ALA A 663 57.82 -12.54 0.66
CA ALA A 663 58.40 -11.36 0.02
C ALA A 663 57.39 -10.42 -0.65
N ALA A 664 56.09 -10.70 -0.60
CA ALA A 664 55.06 -9.77 -1.04
C ALA A 664 54.92 -8.64 -0.01
N ASP A 665 55.63 -7.53 -0.23
CA ASP A 665 55.46 -6.29 0.53
C ASP A 665 53.96 -5.89 0.51
N PRO A 666 53.31 -5.74 1.67
CA PRO A 666 51.91 -5.34 1.73
C PRO A 666 51.77 -3.98 1.05
N ALA A 667 50.88 -3.89 0.05
CA ALA A 667 50.63 -2.65 -0.68
C ALA A 667 50.33 -1.51 0.32
N PRO A 668 51.19 -0.47 0.42
CA PRO A 668 51.15 0.46 1.56
C PRO A 668 50.01 1.48 1.55
N ASP A 669 49.12 1.50 0.56
CA ASP A 669 48.31 2.70 0.31
C ASP A 669 46.79 2.55 0.53
N ALA A 670 46.25 1.35 0.78
CA ALA A 670 44.79 1.16 0.95
C ALA A 670 44.32 0.99 2.40
N ALA A 671 45.21 0.63 3.33
CA ALA A 671 44.85 0.34 4.73
C ALA A 671 44.92 1.57 5.66
N ASP A 672 45.49 2.69 5.19
CA ASP A 672 45.77 3.88 6.03
C ASP A 672 44.77 5.04 5.82
N ALA A 673 43.79 4.91 4.93
CA ALA A 673 42.72 5.91 4.82
C ALA A 673 41.82 5.81 6.07
N PRO A 674 41.75 6.85 6.93
CA PRO A 674 40.88 6.81 8.10
C PRO A 674 39.44 6.58 7.64
N PRO A 675 38.66 5.73 8.33
CA PRO A 675 37.27 5.50 7.98
C PRO A 675 36.53 6.83 7.92
N PRO A 676 35.62 7.03 6.95
CA PRO A 676 34.83 8.25 6.86
C PRO A 676 34.12 8.47 8.20
N GLY A 677 34.33 9.64 8.79
CA GLY A 677 33.62 10.05 10.00
C GLY A 677 32.13 10.27 9.70
N PRO A 678 31.29 10.40 10.75
CA PRO A 678 29.92 10.84 10.56
C PRO A 678 29.90 12.22 9.89
N GLU A 679 28.91 12.44 9.03
CA GLU A 679 28.73 13.73 8.38
C GLU A 679 28.46 14.82 9.44
N PRO A 680 29.25 15.90 9.45
CA PRO A 680 29.12 16.93 10.46
C PRO A 680 27.81 17.73 10.28
N ILE A 681 27.23 18.12 11.41
CA ILE A 681 26.02 18.92 11.53
C ILE A 681 26.42 20.36 11.86
N ASP A 682 25.76 21.34 11.24
CA ASP A 682 25.86 22.74 11.64
C ASP A 682 24.94 23.03 12.84
N PHE A 683 25.45 22.82 14.06
CA PHE A 683 24.72 23.15 15.28
C PHE A 683 24.48 24.66 15.46
N GLY A 684 25.16 25.52 14.70
CA GLY A 684 24.87 26.95 14.66
C GLY A 684 23.44 27.25 14.20
N LEU A 685 22.84 26.33 13.43
CA LEU A 685 21.47 26.42 12.94
C LEU A 685 20.43 25.93 13.92
N LEU A 686 20.79 25.19 14.96
CA LEU A 686 19.85 24.42 15.75
C LEU A 686 19.74 24.93 17.17
N SER A 687 18.53 25.00 17.70
CA SER A 687 18.31 25.13 19.13
C SER A 687 18.19 23.78 19.82
N GLN A 688 17.75 22.77 19.07
CA GLN A 688 17.34 21.48 19.56
C GLN A 688 17.53 20.45 18.46
N VAL A 689 18.08 19.30 18.81
CA VAL A 689 18.28 18.19 17.89
C VAL A 689 17.73 16.91 18.51
N ALA A 690 16.98 16.12 17.75
CA ALA A 690 16.49 14.81 18.17
C ALA A 690 17.27 13.70 17.49
N PHE A 691 17.72 12.71 18.26
CA PHE A 691 18.19 11.44 17.72
C PHE A 691 16.97 10.66 17.22
N TYR A 692 16.90 10.40 15.91
CA TYR A 692 15.78 9.69 15.29
C TYR A 692 16.15 8.27 14.89
N GLY A 693 15.19 7.38 15.09
CA GLY A 693 15.18 6.01 14.61
C GLY A 693 14.96 4.96 15.70
N LEU A 694 14.55 5.38 16.90
CA LEU A 694 14.03 4.47 17.92
C LEU A 694 12.55 4.23 17.58
N GLU A 695 12.17 2.98 17.36
CA GLU A 695 10.85 2.60 16.86
C GLU A 695 10.23 1.55 17.78
N PHE A 696 9.00 1.81 18.22
CA PHE A 696 8.16 0.80 18.85
C PHE A 696 7.36 0.08 17.76
N ALA A 697 7.61 -1.21 17.61
CA ALA A 697 6.91 -2.06 16.65
C ALA A 697 6.60 -3.43 17.26
N TYR A 698 5.62 -4.13 16.69
CA TYR A 698 5.35 -5.52 17.04
C TYR A 698 6.34 -6.44 16.32
N GLU A 699 6.93 -7.38 17.06
CA GLU A 699 7.82 -8.39 16.48
C GLU A 699 7.09 -9.27 15.44
N PHE A 700 5.80 -9.51 15.67
CA PHE A 700 4.92 -10.26 14.78
C PHE A 700 3.60 -9.48 14.58
N PRO A 701 3.56 -8.50 13.66
CA PRO A 701 2.32 -7.78 13.37
C PRO A 701 1.27 -8.78 12.86
N GLY A 702 0.05 -8.72 13.42
CA GLY A 702 -1.06 -9.61 13.06
C GLY A 702 -1.32 -10.79 14.01
N LYS A 703 -0.49 -10.99 15.05
CA LYS A 703 -0.83 -11.90 16.15
C LYS A 703 -1.93 -11.30 17.04
N PRO A 704 -2.82 -12.13 17.64
CA PRO A 704 -3.83 -11.63 18.57
C PRO A 704 -3.19 -10.90 19.75
N VAL A 705 -3.95 -10.00 20.39
CA VAL A 705 -3.50 -9.04 21.42
C VAL A 705 -2.70 -9.70 22.57
N GLY A 706 -2.94 -10.97 22.89
CA GLY A 706 -2.21 -11.69 23.95
C GLY A 706 -0.90 -12.37 23.52
N GLU A 707 -0.62 -12.48 22.21
CA GLU A 707 0.56 -13.15 21.66
C GLU A 707 1.55 -12.20 20.99
N ARG A 708 1.14 -10.95 20.74
CA ARG A 708 2.04 -9.93 20.18
C ARG A 708 2.98 -9.39 21.26
N ASN A 709 4.21 -9.05 20.86
CA ASN A 709 5.24 -8.54 21.74
C ASN A 709 5.69 -7.18 21.22
N LEU A 710 5.53 -6.13 22.05
CA LEU A 710 5.99 -4.79 21.73
C LEU A 710 7.51 -4.72 21.98
N ARG A 711 8.26 -4.31 20.97
CA ARG A 711 9.73 -4.16 21.06
C ARG A 711 10.14 -2.75 20.68
N LEU A 712 11.13 -2.23 21.39
CA LEU A 712 11.86 -1.03 21.01
C LEU A 712 13.07 -1.43 20.16
N GLU A 713 13.04 -1.08 18.89
CA GLU A 713 14.11 -1.36 17.93
C GLU A 713 15.21 -0.29 17.97
N ASN A 714 16.37 -0.63 17.40
CA ASN A 714 17.52 0.27 17.20
C ASN A 714 18.16 0.88 18.46
N VAL A 715 17.85 0.35 19.66
CA VAL A 715 18.43 0.80 20.94
C VAL A 715 19.95 0.70 20.97
N GLY A 716 20.54 -0.24 20.23
CA GLY A 716 22.00 -0.39 20.09
C GLY A 716 22.67 0.88 19.56
N HIS A 717 22.11 1.48 18.50
CA HIS A 717 22.63 2.72 17.91
C HIS A 717 22.60 3.90 18.87
N TRP A 718 21.48 4.06 19.59
CA TRP A 718 21.40 5.07 20.64
C TRP A 718 22.44 4.81 21.74
N THR A 719 22.58 3.57 22.19
CA THR A 719 23.54 3.20 23.24
C THR A 719 24.98 3.57 22.87
N ASP A 720 25.35 3.36 21.61
CA ASP A 720 26.68 3.65 21.09
C ASP A 720 26.90 5.16 20.87
N MET A 721 25.88 5.88 20.39
CA MET A 721 25.98 7.29 20.01
C MET A 721 25.66 8.29 21.12
N LYS A 722 24.89 7.91 22.15
CA LYS A 722 24.29 8.85 23.13
C LYS A 722 25.25 9.86 23.73
N ARG A 723 26.46 9.41 24.08
CA ARG A 723 27.46 10.27 24.69
C ARG A 723 27.95 11.33 23.70
N ASP A 724 28.33 10.92 22.50
CA ASP A 724 28.90 11.82 21.49
C ASP A 724 27.82 12.76 20.94
N PHE A 725 26.59 12.26 20.75
CA PHE A 725 25.43 13.03 20.32
C PHE A 725 25.10 14.17 21.31
N VAL A 726 24.83 13.81 22.57
CA VAL A 726 24.47 14.79 23.63
C VAL A 726 25.62 15.75 23.91
N THR A 727 26.86 15.25 23.98
CA THR A 727 28.04 16.11 24.20
C THR A 727 28.22 17.10 23.05
N SER A 728 28.00 16.68 21.80
CA SER A 728 28.09 17.57 20.63
C SER A 728 27.00 18.64 20.69
N ALA A 729 25.75 18.27 21.00
CA ALA A 729 24.65 19.22 21.13
C ALA A 729 24.89 20.24 22.26
N HIS A 730 25.21 19.78 23.48
CA HIS A 730 25.47 20.65 24.63
C HIS A 730 26.70 21.53 24.46
N ARG A 731 27.73 21.04 23.75
CA ARG A 731 28.87 21.85 23.34
C ARG A 731 28.43 23.08 22.56
N HIS A 732 27.39 22.97 21.73
CA HIS A 732 26.82 24.07 20.95
C HIS A 732 25.59 24.68 21.61
N ARG A 733 25.33 24.43 22.90
CA ARG A 733 24.12 24.90 23.59
C ARG A 733 22.82 24.49 22.87
N ALA A 734 22.83 23.47 22.02
CA ALA A 734 21.63 22.86 21.50
C ALA A 734 21.11 21.86 22.53
N LYS A 735 19.79 21.78 22.69
CA LYS A 735 19.14 20.71 23.46
C LYS A 735 19.24 19.40 22.66
N ALA A 736 19.40 18.27 23.35
CA ALA A 736 19.43 16.95 22.75
C ALA A 736 18.22 16.12 23.18
N ASP A 737 17.41 15.67 22.24
CA ASP A 737 16.21 14.87 22.48
C ASP A 737 16.33 13.44 21.93
N LEU A 738 15.45 12.55 22.38
CA LEU A 738 15.20 11.24 21.77
C LEU A 738 13.86 11.23 21.04
N ALA A 739 13.87 10.93 19.75
CA ALA A 739 12.64 10.71 18.99
C ALA A 739 12.28 9.21 18.99
N PHE A 740 11.06 8.90 19.43
CA PHE A 740 10.47 7.57 19.46
C PHE A 740 9.29 7.52 18.49
N GLU A 741 9.34 6.62 17.53
CA GLU A 741 8.26 6.35 16.59
C GLU A 741 7.30 5.32 17.19
N MET A 742 6.01 5.67 17.26
CA MET A 742 4.98 4.89 17.95
C MET A 742 4.11 4.17 16.92
N ARG A 743 4.59 3.09 16.30
CA ARG A 743 3.83 2.39 15.27
C ARG A 743 2.68 1.55 15.86
N GLY A 744 1.52 1.61 15.21
CA GLY A 744 0.33 0.87 15.64
C GLY A 744 -0.19 1.25 17.02
N TRP A 745 0.13 2.46 17.51
CA TRP A 745 -0.18 2.93 18.87
C TRP A 745 -1.67 2.89 19.21
N SER A 746 -2.55 3.01 18.21
CA SER A 746 -4.00 2.95 18.38
C SER A 746 -4.42 1.61 19.00
N ASP A 747 -3.72 0.53 18.66
CA ASP A 747 -4.12 -0.80 19.04
C ASP A 747 -3.51 -1.24 20.37
N TRP A 748 -2.62 -0.44 20.96
CA TRP A 748 -1.87 -0.83 22.15
C TRP A 748 -2.77 -1.12 23.36
N THR A 749 -2.37 -2.06 24.21
CA THR A 749 -3.01 -2.30 25.50
C THR A 749 -2.40 -1.43 26.60
N ASP A 750 -3.05 -1.31 27.75
CA ASP A 750 -2.49 -0.58 28.89
C ASP A 750 -1.14 -1.16 29.36
N THR A 751 -0.95 -2.47 29.23
CA THR A 751 0.32 -3.13 29.56
C THR A 751 1.41 -2.80 28.55
N GLU A 752 1.07 -2.72 27.26
CA GLU A 752 2.00 -2.31 26.20
C GLU A 752 2.39 -0.84 26.34
N ILE A 753 1.44 0.04 26.70
CA ILE A 753 1.70 1.44 27.05
C ILE A 753 2.67 1.52 28.23
N ALA A 754 2.45 0.75 29.30
CA ALA A 754 3.34 0.75 30.45
C ALA A 754 4.78 0.29 30.11
N ASP A 755 4.93 -0.74 29.28
CA ASP A 755 6.24 -1.20 28.79
C ASP A 755 6.93 -0.13 27.92
N ALA A 756 6.18 0.55 27.05
CA ALA A 756 6.70 1.67 26.27
C ALA A 756 7.21 2.81 27.16
N VAL A 757 6.43 3.21 28.18
CA VAL A 757 6.83 4.23 29.17
C VAL A 757 8.12 3.83 29.89
N GLU A 758 8.23 2.58 30.35
CA GLU A 758 9.42 2.08 31.05
C GLU A 758 10.68 2.11 30.17
N ARG A 759 10.53 1.73 28.90
CA ARG A 759 11.64 1.77 27.93
C ARG A 759 12.06 3.20 27.60
N ILE A 760 11.11 4.13 27.41
CA ILE A 760 11.39 5.56 27.20
C ILE A 760 12.12 6.15 28.43
N ASP A 761 11.64 5.84 29.64
CA ASP A 761 12.28 6.28 30.89
C ASP A 761 13.72 5.77 30.98
N THR A 762 13.93 4.48 30.68
CA THR A 762 15.25 3.83 30.71
C THR A 762 16.21 4.47 29.71
N GLN A 763 15.78 4.70 28.46
CA GLN A 763 16.66 5.26 27.42
C GLN A 763 17.00 6.74 27.65
N SER A 764 16.15 7.48 28.38
CA SER A 764 16.34 8.88 28.73
C SER A 764 17.15 9.11 30.02
N GLN A 765 17.54 8.03 30.74
CA GLN A 765 18.32 8.13 31.97
C GLN A 765 19.71 8.77 31.77
N PRO A 766 20.24 9.45 32.82
CA PRO A 766 21.60 9.94 32.80
C PRO A 766 22.64 8.84 32.55
N PHE A 767 23.66 9.16 31.77
CA PHE A 767 24.75 8.24 31.47
C PHE A 767 26.09 8.77 31.98
N THR A 768 27.09 7.89 32.04
CA THR A 768 28.43 8.28 32.46
C THR A 768 29.09 9.15 31.40
N ARG A 769 29.60 10.32 31.79
CA ARG A 769 30.25 11.24 30.85
C ARG A 769 31.52 10.66 30.22
N PHE A 770 32.25 9.81 30.93
CA PHE A 770 33.54 9.29 30.48
C PHE A 770 33.40 7.90 29.85
N ARG A 771 33.92 7.71 28.63
CA ARG A 771 34.09 6.37 28.01
C ARG A 771 35.00 5.49 28.86
N THR A 772 36.13 6.06 29.24
CA THR A 772 37.16 5.44 30.07
C THR A 772 37.64 6.45 31.12
N LEU A 773 38.10 5.98 32.27
CA LEU A 773 38.73 6.82 33.31
C LEU A 773 40.16 7.23 32.92
N SER A 774 40.41 7.47 31.63
CA SER A 774 41.71 7.89 31.10
C SER A 774 41.82 9.41 31.03
N TRP A 775 43.06 9.92 30.97
CA TRP A 775 43.31 11.36 30.76
C TRP A 775 42.69 11.85 29.44
N GLN A 776 42.72 11.03 28.39
CA GLN A 776 42.09 11.36 27.12
C GLN A 776 40.56 11.50 27.27
N GLY A 777 39.91 10.54 27.94
CA GLY A 777 38.47 10.61 28.22
C GLY A 777 38.08 11.83 29.06
N LEU A 778 38.92 12.21 30.03
CA LEU A 778 38.73 13.45 30.81
C LEU A 778 38.83 14.70 29.93
N ARG A 779 39.80 14.74 29.01
CA ARG A 779 40.03 15.87 28.09
C ARG A 779 38.85 16.05 27.13
N GLU A 780 38.31 14.96 26.59
CA GLU A 780 37.16 14.96 25.67
C GLU A 780 35.86 15.40 26.36
N ALA A 781 35.67 15.00 27.61
CA ALA A 781 34.51 15.34 28.45
C ALA A 781 34.55 16.76 29.03
N LEU A 782 35.72 17.39 29.05
CA LEU A 782 35.93 18.65 29.77
C LEU A 782 35.08 19.82 29.25
N PRO A 783 34.90 20.04 27.93
CA PRO A 783 34.12 21.17 27.40
C PRO A 783 32.66 21.22 27.90
N THR A 784 32.09 20.06 28.22
CA THR A 784 30.72 19.91 28.73
C THR A 784 30.68 19.50 30.21
N LEU A 785 31.78 19.66 30.96
CA LEU A 785 31.91 19.21 32.35
C LEU A 785 30.79 19.70 33.29
N PHE A 786 30.19 20.85 32.99
CA PHE A 786 29.13 21.46 33.80
C PHE A 786 27.73 21.29 33.21
N ASP A 787 27.62 20.73 32.00
CA ASP A 787 26.33 20.42 31.39
C ASP A 787 25.78 19.10 32.01
N PRO A 788 24.51 18.74 31.87
CA PRO A 788 23.99 17.46 32.38
C PRO A 788 24.31 16.33 31.40
N ALA A 789 24.81 15.17 31.86
CA ALA A 789 25.14 14.02 31.00
C ALA A 789 23.89 13.15 30.70
N ARG A 790 22.88 13.77 30.10
CA ARG A 790 21.57 13.17 29.75
C ARG A 790 20.95 13.94 28.59
N VAL A 791 19.91 13.37 27.99
CA VAL A 791 19.05 14.08 27.03
C VAL A 791 18.20 15.14 27.75
N ASP A 792 17.86 16.21 27.07
CA ASP A 792 17.03 17.31 27.57
C ASP A 792 15.54 17.04 27.39
N GLY A 793 15.16 16.11 26.50
CA GLY A 793 13.77 15.74 26.29
C GLY A 793 13.56 14.48 25.47
N VAL A 794 12.30 14.17 25.22
CA VAL A 794 11.86 13.11 24.31
C VAL A 794 10.79 13.66 23.36
N THR A 795 10.71 13.10 22.17
CA THR A 795 9.73 13.43 21.15
C THR A 795 9.01 12.15 20.75
N LEU A 796 7.71 12.09 20.99
CA LEU A 796 6.88 10.93 20.66
C LEU A 796 6.21 11.19 19.31
N ILE A 797 6.49 10.35 18.32
CA ILE A 797 6.01 10.50 16.95
C ILE A 797 4.86 9.52 16.75
N PHE A 798 3.65 10.03 16.61
CA PHE A 798 2.45 9.24 16.40
C PHE A 798 2.12 9.26 14.91
N GLU A 799 2.39 8.14 14.24
CA GLU A 799 2.01 7.95 12.84
C GLU A 799 0.50 7.76 12.73
N ASP A 800 -0.06 8.16 11.58
CA ASP A 800 -1.47 7.98 11.19
C ASP A 800 -2.51 8.64 12.10
N TYR A 801 -2.09 9.54 13.00
CA TYR A 801 -3.03 10.38 13.75
C TYR A 801 -3.57 11.49 12.83
N ASP A 802 -4.82 11.34 12.38
CA ASP A 802 -5.48 12.24 11.41
C ASP A 802 -5.98 13.57 12.04
N GLY A 803 -5.86 13.69 13.37
CA GLY A 803 -6.26 14.85 14.13
C GLY A 803 -7.78 15.02 14.30
N ARG A 804 -8.56 13.94 14.07
CA ARG A 804 -10.01 13.92 14.20
C ARG A 804 -10.44 13.18 15.49
N PRO A 805 -11.20 13.84 16.39
CA PRO A 805 -11.63 13.23 17.65
C PRO A 805 -12.56 12.02 17.45
N ASP A 806 -13.40 12.06 16.41
CA ASP A 806 -14.51 11.12 16.23
C ASP A 806 -14.16 9.89 15.39
N SER A 807 -13.07 9.92 14.61
CA SER A 807 -12.69 8.82 13.71
C SER A 807 -11.76 7.78 14.36
N GLN A 808 -11.06 8.14 15.44
CA GLN A 808 -10.09 7.24 16.07
C GLN A 808 -10.55 6.83 17.47
N LEU A 809 -11.03 5.59 17.60
CA LEU A 809 -11.55 4.99 18.84
C LEU A 809 -10.55 4.95 20.02
N ASN A 810 -9.29 5.37 19.84
CA ASN A 810 -8.19 5.09 20.76
C ASN A 810 -7.32 6.30 21.17
N VAL A 811 -7.70 7.55 20.87
CA VAL A 811 -6.93 8.76 21.27
C VAL A 811 -6.60 8.78 22.78
N GLY A 812 -7.50 8.30 23.64
CA GLY A 812 -7.28 8.22 25.09
C GLY A 812 -6.02 7.44 25.50
N LYS A 813 -5.60 6.47 24.69
CA LYS A 813 -4.35 5.71 24.90
C LYS A 813 -3.11 6.57 24.66
N MET A 814 -3.11 7.37 23.60
CA MET A 814 -2.05 8.34 23.32
C MET A 814 -1.93 9.36 24.46
N VAL A 815 -3.06 9.91 24.93
CA VAL A 815 -3.10 10.84 26.07
C VAL A 815 -2.47 10.20 27.31
N THR A 816 -2.91 8.97 27.64
CA THR A 816 -2.40 8.20 28.78
C THR A 816 -0.90 7.95 28.69
N LEU A 817 -0.40 7.56 27.52
CA LEU A 817 1.03 7.38 27.27
C LEU A 817 1.81 8.68 27.52
N ILE A 818 1.37 9.80 26.95
CA ILE A 818 2.03 11.11 27.09
C ILE A 818 2.09 11.55 28.54
N GLU A 819 0.99 11.44 29.29
CA GLU A 819 0.94 11.81 30.71
C GLU A 819 1.89 10.95 31.56
N GLN A 820 1.90 9.63 31.33
CA GLN A 820 2.81 8.73 32.05
C GLN A 820 4.27 9.03 31.76
N VAL A 821 4.63 9.29 30.49
CA VAL A 821 5.99 9.70 30.11
C VAL A 821 6.36 11.04 30.75
N GLN A 822 5.47 12.04 30.70
CA GLN A 822 5.72 13.36 31.28
C GLN A 822 5.94 13.27 32.80
N ASN A 823 5.15 12.47 33.52
CA ASN A 823 5.31 12.29 34.96
C ASN A 823 6.70 11.73 35.35
N ARG A 824 7.30 10.89 34.50
CA ARG A 824 8.66 10.35 34.73
C ARG A 824 9.77 11.34 34.37
N LEU A 825 9.53 12.18 33.36
CA LEU A 825 10.54 13.10 32.83
C LEU A 825 10.57 14.46 33.53
N SER A 826 9.43 14.94 34.01
CA SER A 826 9.31 16.23 34.71
C SER A 826 10.12 16.26 36.00
N GLU A 827 10.18 15.15 36.75
CA GLU A 827 11.02 15.00 37.96
C GLU A 827 12.51 15.25 37.66
N ARG A 828 12.92 14.96 36.43
CA ARG A 828 14.28 15.16 35.95
C ARG A 828 14.45 16.50 35.24
N GLY A 829 13.39 17.27 35.01
CA GLY A 829 13.43 18.50 34.21
C GLY A 829 13.70 18.24 32.73
N GLN A 830 13.22 17.11 32.22
CA GLN A 830 13.25 16.76 30.80
C GLN A 830 11.89 17.11 30.16
N SER A 831 11.89 17.60 28.92
CA SER A 831 10.66 17.98 28.20
C SER A 831 10.08 16.82 27.38
N VAL A 832 8.75 16.74 27.28
CA VAL A 832 8.04 15.89 26.32
C VAL A 832 7.56 16.73 25.15
N ASN A 833 7.90 16.32 23.93
CA ASN A 833 7.32 16.83 22.70
C ASN A 833 6.52 15.72 22.02
N VAL A 834 5.60 16.11 21.14
CA VAL A 834 4.86 15.17 20.28
C VAL A 834 5.04 15.58 18.84
N ALA A 835 5.09 14.62 17.92
CA ALA A 835 5.14 14.88 16.49
C ALA A 835 4.01 14.15 15.77
N PHE A 836 3.42 14.84 14.80
CA PHE A 836 2.30 14.33 14.00
C PHE A 836 2.53 14.61 12.53
N ASP A 837 1.95 13.75 11.71
CA ASP A 837 1.88 13.94 10.28
C ASP A 837 0.38 14.09 9.90
N PHE A 838 -0.14 15.32 9.94
CA PHE A 838 -1.55 15.59 9.60
C PHE A 838 -1.79 15.69 8.09
N ALA A 839 -2.96 15.21 7.64
CA ALA A 839 -3.44 15.46 6.28
C ALA A 839 -4.03 16.87 6.20
N LEU A 840 -3.36 17.77 5.47
CA LEU A 840 -3.72 19.20 5.43
C LEU A 840 -4.23 19.64 4.05
N ILE A 841 -3.80 19.01 2.96
CA ILE A 841 -4.18 19.41 1.58
C ILE A 841 -5.53 18.82 1.12
N ASP A 842 -5.88 17.59 1.51
CA ASP A 842 -7.09 16.91 0.98
C ASP A 842 -8.29 16.93 1.94
N VAL A 843 -8.07 17.38 3.16
CA VAL A 843 -9.13 17.44 4.16
C VAL A 843 -9.95 18.71 3.95
N GLY A 844 -11.23 18.53 3.64
CA GLY A 844 -12.20 19.61 3.48
C GLY A 844 -12.03 20.64 4.59
N GLY A 845 -11.80 21.90 4.19
CA GLY A 845 -11.20 22.89 5.07
C GLY A 845 -11.90 23.00 6.43
N ARG A 846 -13.21 22.74 6.55
CA ARG A 846 -14.05 22.90 7.75
C ARG A 846 -13.66 22.10 8.99
N GLN A 847 -12.75 21.13 8.92
CA GLN A 847 -12.44 20.26 10.06
C GLN A 847 -11.51 20.91 11.09
N GLU A 848 -11.90 20.80 12.35
CA GLU A 848 -11.13 21.20 13.52
C GLU A 848 -9.91 20.26 13.72
N LEU A 849 -8.96 20.63 14.58
CA LEU A 849 -7.70 19.89 14.75
C LEU A 849 -7.26 19.92 16.22
N MET A 850 -6.89 18.77 16.78
CA MET A 850 -6.30 18.61 18.12
C MET A 850 -7.18 19.06 19.31
N ASN A 851 -8.50 19.13 19.15
CA ASN A 851 -9.40 19.48 20.27
C ASN A 851 -9.36 18.44 21.40
N ASP A 852 -9.22 17.17 21.03
CA ASP A 852 -9.00 16.01 21.88
C ASP A 852 -7.69 16.09 22.69
N LEU A 853 -6.69 16.82 22.19
CA LEU A 853 -5.42 17.05 22.91
C LEU A 853 -5.43 18.31 23.76
N ARG A 854 -6.54 19.04 23.85
CA ARG A 854 -6.62 20.36 24.50
C ARG A 854 -6.04 20.37 25.92
N GLU A 855 -6.31 19.33 26.72
CA GLU A 855 -5.84 19.23 28.11
C GLU A 855 -4.32 19.07 28.23
N LEU A 856 -3.67 18.47 27.23
CA LEU A 856 -2.21 18.31 27.18
C LEU A 856 -1.49 19.56 26.68
N LEU A 857 -2.19 20.38 25.89
CA LEU A 857 -1.62 21.51 25.15
C LEU A 857 -1.76 22.84 25.87
N ILE A 858 -2.68 22.94 26.83
CA ILE A 858 -2.88 24.16 27.63
C ILE A 858 -2.28 23.91 29.02
N ARG A 859 -1.70 24.95 29.63
CA ARG A 859 -1.25 24.88 31.02
C ARG A 859 -2.41 24.51 31.94
N GLY A 860 -2.25 23.40 32.66
CA GLY A 860 -3.19 23.00 33.70
C GLY A 860 -3.22 24.01 34.87
N ARG A 861 -4.03 23.75 35.89
CA ARG A 861 -4.11 24.60 37.10
C ARG A 861 -2.76 24.75 37.80
N ASP A 862 -1.89 23.76 37.65
CA ASP A 862 -0.55 23.73 38.24
C ASP A 862 0.48 24.57 37.47
N LYS A 863 0.04 25.24 36.38
CA LYS A 863 0.83 26.10 35.48
C LYS A 863 1.93 25.38 34.69
N GLU A 864 2.09 24.08 34.87
CA GLU A 864 2.95 23.25 34.04
C GLU A 864 2.18 22.76 32.81
N LYS A 865 2.90 22.61 31.71
CA LYS A 865 2.38 22.15 30.43
C LYS A 865 2.87 20.72 30.22
N THR A 866 1.96 19.80 29.91
CA THR A 866 2.32 18.38 29.74
C THR A 866 3.19 18.17 28.50
N ILE A 867 2.85 18.84 27.40
CA ILE A 867 3.62 18.82 26.15
C ILE A 867 4.33 20.16 25.97
N ASP A 868 5.66 20.20 25.86
CA ASP A 868 6.38 21.45 25.58
C ASP A 868 6.11 21.92 24.14
N LYS A 869 6.40 21.06 23.14
CA LYS A 869 6.25 21.38 21.71
C LYS A 869 5.46 20.33 20.93
N ILE A 870 4.72 20.80 19.93
CA ILE A 870 4.01 19.97 18.94
C ILE A 870 4.75 20.13 17.61
N LEU A 871 5.35 19.07 17.10
CA LEU A 871 5.99 19.04 15.80
C LEU A 871 4.98 18.58 14.76
N VAL A 872 4.85 19.32 13.65
CA VAL A 872 3.91 18.94 12.57
C VAL A 872 4.69 18.82 11.28
N PHE A 873 4.83 17.60 10.77
CA PHE A 873 5.45 17.37 9.46
C PHE A 873 4.57 17.96 8.36
N LEU A 874 5.11 18.93 7.62
CA LEU A 874 4.37 19.66 6.60
C LEU A 874 4.45 19.00 5.22
N GLU A 875 3.29 18.89 4.58
CA GLU A 875 3.13 18.57 3.17
C GLU A 875 3.60 19.75 2.29
N ARG A 876 4.12 19.45 1.10
CA ARG A 876 4.43 20.47 0.08
C ARG A 876 3.15 20.82 -0.71
N PRO A 877 2.92 22.11 -1.04
CA PRO A 877 3.78 23.27 -0.78
C PRO A 877 3.56 23.84 0.63
N THR A 878 4.64 24.18 1.33
CA THR A 878 4.58 24.53 2.77
C THR A 878 3.79 25.82 3.05
N THR A 879 3.67 26.73 2.09
CA THR A 879 2.89 27.97 2.22
C THR A 879 1.44 27.70 2.56
N GLU A 880 0.80 26.87 1.74
CA GLU A 880 -0.63 26.60 1.82
C GLU A 880 -0.93 25.66 2.97
N THR A 881 -0.09 24.63 3.15
CA THR A 881 -0.15 23.70 4.28
C THR A 881 -0.10 24.44 5.62
N LYS A 882 0.78 25.44 5.78
CA LYS A 882 0.83 26.27 7.00
C LYS A 882 -0.40 27.13 7.20
N LYS A 883 -0.89 27.79 6.15
CA LYS A 883 -2.12 28.59 6.21
C LYS A 883 -3.31 27.73 6.61
N ARG A 884 -3.39 26.51 6.07
CA ARG A 884 -4.42 25.53 6.41
C ARG A 884 -4.28 25.02 7.84
N LEU A 885 -3.07 24.67 8.28
CA LEU A 885 -2.78 24.31 9.66
C LEU A 885 -3.27 25.39 10.62
N ARG A 886 -2.87 26.65 10.39
CA ARG A 886 -3.33 27.79 11.17
C ARG A 886 -4.85 27.93 11.14
N SER A 887 -5.45 27.89 9.94
CA SER A 887 -6.89 28.07 9.77
C SER A 887 -7.72 26.98 10.47
N ARG A 888 -7.25 25.72 10.45
CA ARG A 888 -7.91 24.61 11.16
C ARG A 888 -7.78 24.77 12.68
N MET A 889 -6.60 25.14 13.17
CA MET A 889 -6.38 25.47 14.58
C MET A 889 -7.22 26.65 15.06
N GLU A 890 -7.38 27.69 14.23
CA GLU A 890 -8.20 28.87 14.56
C GLU A 890 -9.69 28.57 14.65
N ARG A 891 -10.16 27.49 14.01
CA ARG A 891 -11.57 27.09 13.99
C ARG A 891 -11.96 26.17 15.12
N GLY A 892 -11.02 25.37 15.65
CA GLY A 892 -11.24 24.51 16.81
C GLY A 892 -11.60 25.26 18.09
N ASP A 893 -11.60 24.51 19.19
CA ASP A 893 -12.07 24.97 20.51
C ASP A 893 -11.11 25.93 21.22
N PHE A 894 -9.89 26.10 20.69
CA PHE A 894 -8.91 27.03 21.26
C PHE A 894 -9.34 28.49 21.03
N ARG A 895 -9.66 29.21 22.11
CA ARG A 895 -10.08 30.63 22.04
C ARG A 895 -9.08 31.56 22.73
N GLY A 896 -9.01 32.81 22.28
CA GLY A 896 -8.27 33.89 22.95
C GLY A 896 -6.78 33.59 23.18
N ALA A 897 -6.36 33.60 24.45
CA ALA A 897 -4.97 33.38 24.85
C ALA A 897 -4.52 31.93 24.67
N GLU A 898 -5.40 30.95 24.90
CA GLU A 898 -5.12 29.52 24.72
C GLU A 898 -4.68 29.25 23.27
N ARG A 899 -5.39 29.84 22.31
CA ARG A 899 -5.04 29.75 20.88
C ARG A 899 -3.61 30.24 20.60
N SER A 900 -3.24 31.38 21.16
CA SER A 900 -1.88 31.93 20.99
C SER A 900 -0.84 31.02 21.62
N GLU A 901 -1.12 30.47 22.80
CA GLU A 901 -0.25 29.52 23.51
C GLU A 901 -0.05 28.23 22.71
N VAL A 902 -1.11 27.65 22.17
CA VAL A 902 -1.04 26.42 21.36
C VAL A 902 -0.31 26.68 20.04
N LEU A 903 -0.62 27.77 19.33
CA LEU A 903 0.10 28.13 18.11
C LEU A 903 1.61 28.35 18.37
N ARG A 904 1.96 29.01 19.48
CA ARG A 904 3.36 29.17 19.95
C ARG A 904 3.98 27.92 20.56
N SER A 905 3.27 26.81 20.53
CA SER A 905 3.79 25.49 20.88
C SER A 905 4.02 24.62 19.65
N ILE A 906 3.46 24.99 18.50
CA ILE A 906 3.62 24.25 17.26
C ILE A 906 4.94 24.64 16.57
N ILE A 907 5.73 23.65 16.19
CA ILE A 907 6.92 23.75 15.35
C ILE A 907 6.62 23.01 14.04
N PRO A 908 6.34 23.72 12.95
CA PRO A 908 6.16 23.08 11.66
C PRO A 908 7.50 22.53 11.16
N VAL A 909 7.54 21.23 10.86
CA VAL A 909 8.72 20.51 10.39
C VAL A 909 8.71 20.50 8.87
N LEU A 910 9.74 21.09 8.29
CA LEU A 910 9.90 21.13 6.85
C LEU A 910 10.43 19.79 6.33
N PRO A 911 9.93 19.33 5.17
CA PRO A 911 10.47 18.16 4.47
C PRO A 911 11.89 18.43 3.97
N PRO A 912 12.73 17.41 3.75
CA PRO A 912 14.14 17.57 3.38
C PRO A 912 14.29 18.26 2.05
N ALA A 913 15.45 18.90 1.85
CA ALA A 913 16.11 19.17 0.58
C ALA A 913 15.28 19.77 -0.56
N GLY A 914 15.90 20.55 -1.43
CA GLY A 914 15.16 21.13 -2.55
C GLY A 914 14.24 22.27 -2.12
N HIS A 915 14.55 22.93 -0.99
CA HIS A 915 14.02 24.26 -0.68
C HIS A 915 14.37 25.27 -1.78
N GLU A 916 15.40 24.97 -2.58
CA GLU A 916 15.73 25.70 -3.80
C GLU A 916 14.55 25.72 -4.80
N PHE A 917 13.86 24.59 -4.97
CA PHE A 917 12.86 24.37 -6.03
C PHE A 917 11.41 24.58 -5.58
N VAL A 918 11.20 24.88 -4.28
CA VAL A 918 9.88 25.29 -3.79
C VAL A 918 9.78 26.80 -3.95
N GLU A 919 9.30 27.23 -5.12
CA GLU A 919 9.15 28.64 -5.46
C GLU A 919 7.80 29.18 -5.00
N GLN A 920 7.77 30.45 -4.59
CA GLN A 920 6.51 31.16 -4.46
C GLN A 920 5.84 31.29 -5.82
N ARG A 921 4.54 30.98 -5.88
CA ARG A 921 3.72 31.32 -7.04
C ARG A 921 3.80 32.85 -7.23
N PRO A 922 4.28 33.34 -8.39
CA PRO A 922 4.33 34.76 -8.64
C PRO A 922 2.92 35.36 -8.53
N LEU A 923 2.84 36.59 -8.00
CA LEU A 923 1.57 37.29 -7.93
C LEU A 923 1.00 37.49 -9.35
N PRO A 924 -0.34 37.50 -9.52
CA PRO A 924 -0.94 37.75 -10.82
C PRO A 924 -0.43 39.07 -11.43
N GLY A 925 0.31 38.97 -12.55
CA GLY A 925 0.90 40.11 -13.25
C GLY A 925 2.38 40.37 -12.98
N GLU A 926 3.03 39.61 -12.10
CA GLU A 926 4.48 39.68 -11.87
C GLU A 926 5.21 38.68 -12.80
N ALA A 927 6.25 39.16 -13.50
CA ALA A 927 7.07 38.28 -14.32
C ALA A 927 7.90 37.37 -13.40
N PRO A 928 7.96 36.05 -13.66
CA PRO A 928 8.80 35.15 -12.87
C PRO A 928 10.26 35.58 -13.01
N ASP A 929 10.88 35.98 -11.90
CA ASP A 929 12.32 36.23 -11.78
C ASP A 929 12.98 34.99 -11.15
N PRO A 930 13.58 34.11 -11.96
CA PRO A 930 14.14 32.85 -11.47
C PRO A 930 15.30 33.04 -10.48
N ALA A 931 15.92 34.22 -10.42
CA ALA A 931 16.96 34.52 -9.44
C ALA A 931 16.38 34.92 -8.06
N ARG A 932 15.17 35.50 -8.03
CA ARG A 932 14.46 35.88 -6.80
C ARG A 932 13.59 34.77 -6.21
N GLN A 933 13.23 33.77 -7.01
CA GLN A 933 12.34 32.69 -6.60
C GLN A 933 13.04 31.56 -5.82
N LYS A 934 14.35 31.38 -5.98
CA LYS A 934 15.11 30.36 -5.24
C LYS A 934 15.08 30.62 -3.73
N PHE A 935 14.65 29.63 -2.96
CA PHE A 935 14.50 29.70 -1.49
C PHE A 935 13.51 30.77 -0.99
N SER A 936 12.72 31.42 -1.85
CA SER A 936 11.79 32.47 -1.41
C SER A 936 10.75 31.91 -0.43
N GLN A 937 10.27 30.70 -0.69
CA GLN A 937 9.36 30.00 0.22
C GLN A 937 9.98 29.75 1.59
N PHE A 938 11.25 29.35 1.65
CA PHE A 938 11.95 29.14 2.93
C PHE A 938 12.14 30.45 3.71
N ALA A 939 12.49 31.54 3.02
CA ALA A 939 12.60 32.85 3.66
C ALA A 939 11.27 33.30 4.29
N ASP A 940 10.17 33.13 3.56
CA ASP A 940 8.82 33.40 4.08
C ASP A 940 8.43 32.46 5.22
N ASP A 941 8.84 31.20 5.14
CA ASP A 941 8.66 30.23 6.22
C ASP A 941 9.31 30.76 7.50
N VAL A 942 10.59 31.15 7.44
CA VAL A 942 11.35 31.70 8.57
C VAL A 942 10.71 32.96 9.17
N VAL A 943 10.27 33.92 8.33
CA VAL A 943 9.61 35.14 8.81
C VAL A 943 8.32 34.81 9.56
N TYR A 944 7.50 33.91 9.02
CA TYR A 944 6.21 33.57 9.62
C TYR A 944 6.34 32.82 10.96
N PHE A 945 7.41 32.05 11.13
CA PHE A 945 7.66 31.28 12.35
C PHE A 945 7.93 32.16 13.56
N ARG A 946 8.49 33.37 13.36
CA ARG A 946 8.69 34.32 14.45
C ARG A 946 7.36 34.85 15.02
N ASP A 947 6.36 35.03 14.15
CA ASP A 947 5.13 35.72 14.53
C ASP A 947 3.99 34.78 14.95
N ASN A 948 3.94 33.56 14.40
CA ASN A 948 2.76 32.69 14.51
C ASN A 948 3.03 31.30 15.09
N PHE A 949 4.28 30.85 15.14
CA PHE A 949 4.64 29.51 15.58
C PHE A 949 5.78 29.55 16.61
N ALA A 950 6.16 28.41 17.16
CA ALA A 950 7.25 28.30 18.12
C ALA A 950 8.64 28.24 17.45
N GLY A 951 8.70 28.31 16.12
CA GLY A 951 9.91 28.14 15.33
C GLY A 951 9.73 27.20 14.14
N ILE A 952 10.81 26.52 13.74
CA ILE A 952 10.93 25.71 12.51
C ILE A 952 11.59 24.37 12.81
N GLY A 953 11.12 23.31 12.18
CA GLY A 953 11.73 21.98 12.24
C GLY A 953 12.37 21.57 10.92
N PHE A 954 13.38 20.72 10.96
CA PHE A 954 13.98 20.07 9.78
C PHE A 954 13.96 18.56 9.91
N TRP A 955 13.49 17.88 8.87
CA TRP A 955 13.59 16.44 8.73
C TRP A 955 14.17 16.07 7.34
N PRO A 956 15.30 15.33 7.26
CA PRO A 956 16.32 15.28 8.27
C PRO A 956 16.99 16.66 8.38
N ILE A 957 17.90 16.75 9.32
CA ILE A 957 18.69 17.94 9.54
C ILE A 957 19.57 18.31 8.31
N PRO A 958 19.77 19.61 8.00
CA PRO A 958 20.73 20.03 6.99
C PRO A 958 22.17 19.66 7.40
N LEU A 959 22.86 18.94 6.51
CA LEU A 959 24.26 18.53 6.69
C LEU A 959 25.20 19.70 6.37
N LEU A 960 26.33 19.82 7.07
CA LEU A 960 27.23 20.96 6.94
C LEU A 960 27.72 21.19 5.49
N ASP A 961 28.06 20.10 4.79
CA ASP A 961 28.56 20.13 3.41
C ASP A 961 27.45 19.99 2.34
N GLY A 962 26.18 20.09 2.76
CA GLY A 962 25.02 20.04 1.87
C GLY A 962 24.97 21.25 0.92
N PRO A 963 24.50 21.07 -0.34
CA PRO A 963 24.54 22.12 -1.36
C PRO A 963 23.69 23.36 -1.01
N GLU A 964 22.64 23.19 -0.21
CA GLU A 964 21.74 24.27 0.21
C GLU A 964 22.04 24.83 1.62
N THR A 965 22.83 24.14 2.45
CA THR A 965 22.99 24.43 3.87
C THR A 965 23.54 25.83 4.13
N ALA A 966 24.53 26.27 3.36
CA ALA A 966 25.09 27.61 3.48
C ALA A 966 24.03 28.71 3.22
N ARG A 967 23.10 28.47 2.30
CA ARG A 967 22.02 29.43 1.98
C ARG A 967 20.95 29.45 3.05
N LEU A 968 20.51 28.27 3.50
CA LEU A 968 19.56 28.14 4.62
C LEU A 968 20.11 28.80 5.89
N SER A 969 21.39 28.56 6.18
CA SER A 969 22.14 29.19 7.27
C SER A 969 22.16 30.70 7.16
N GLY A 970 22.43 31.24 5.97
CA GLY A 970 22.37 32.68 5.71
C GLY A 970 21.01 33.29 6.04
N ILE A 971 19.92 32.65 5.59
CA ILE A 971 18.54 33.13 5.82
C ILE A 971 18.17 33.06 7.30
N LEU A 972 18.38 31.90 7.95
CA LEU A 972 18.12 31.73 9.38
C LEU A 972 18.94 32.70 10.23
N SER A 973 20.22 32.87 9.90
CA SER A 973 21.10 33.75 10.67
C SER A 973 20.69 35.23 10.59
N ALA A 974 20.10 35.66 9.47
CA ALA A 974 19.60 37.02 9.31
C ALA A 974 18.38 37.27 10.22
N GLU A 975 17.43 36.34 10.28
CA GLU A 975 16.18 36.52 11.01
C GLU A 975 16.25 36.11 12.49
N TRP A 976 17.02 35.07 12.81
CA TRP A 976 17.01 34.45 14.14
C TRP A 976 18.12 34.96 15.07
N ASN A 977 19.27 35.36 14.52
CA ASN A 977 20.36 35.88 15.34
C ASN A 977 20.18 37.38 15.59
N ARG A 978 20.46 37.80 16.83
CA ARG A 978 20.33 39.20 17.22
C ARG A 978 21.33 40.02 16.40
N HIS A 979 20.79 40.84 15.49
CA HIS A 979 21.55 41.77 14.66
C HIS A 979 22.47 42.61 15.56
N LYS A 980 23.79 42.42 15.40
CA LYS A 980 24.78 43.16 16.20
C LYS A 980 24.85 44.61 15.68
N PRO A 981 24.88 45.63 16.56
CA PRO A 981 24.76 47.05 16.19
C PRO A 981 25.90 47.53 15.27
N ASP A 982 25.60 48.60 14.52
CA ASP A 982 26.26 49.29 13.38
C ASP A 982 27.76 49.07 13.06
N ALA A 983 28.10 49.32 11.79
CA ALA A 983 29.41 49.11 11.15
C ALA A 983 30.60 49.78 11.86
N ASP A 984 30.37 50.79 12.71
CA ASP A 984 31.40 51.62 13.35
C ASP A 984 32.34 50.85 14.30
N PHE A 985 31.97 49.63 14.74
CA PHE A 985 32.81 48.78 15.59
C PHE A 985 33.32 47.50 14.92
N ALA A 986 33.34 47.43 13.58
CA ALA A 986 33.69 46.20 12.84
C ALA A 986 35.04 45.57 13.24
N THR A 987 36.08 46.37 13.52
CA THR A 987 37.41 45.88 13.92
C THR A 987 37.43 45.30 15.34
N LEU A 988 36.77 45.96 16.29
CA LEU A 988 36.58 45.45 17.65
C LEU A 988 35.71 44.18 17.64
N ARG A 989 34.77 44.08 16.70
CA ARG A 989 33.92 42.92 16.47
C ARG A 989 34.69 41.73 15.91
N ALA A 990 35.54 41.94 14.91
CA ALA A 990 36.39 40.88 14.37
C ALA A 990 37.31 40.30 15.46
N ARG A 991 37.87 41.17 16.31
CA ARG A 991 38.68 40.75 17.45
C ARG A 991 37.87 40.03 18.53
N SER A 992 36.67 40.50 18.87
CA SER A 992 35.82 39.81 19.86
C SER A 992 35.33 38.47 19.34
N ALA A 993 35.01 38.35 18.05
CA ALA A 993 34.68 37.08 17.40
C ALA A 993 35.89 36.11 17.42
N ALA A 994 37.10 36.61 17.17
CA ALA A 994 38.33 35.80 17.29
C ALA A 994 38.57 35.32 18.73
N VAL A 995 38.33 36.18 19.73
CA VAL A 995 38.42 35.78 21.14
C VAL A 995 37.35 34.75 21.48
N CYS A 996 36.11 34.93 21.02
CA CYS A 996 35.04 34.00 21.32
C CYS A 996 35.23 32.64 20.63
N THR A 997 35.61 32.60 19.35
CA THR A 997 35.92 31.34 18.64
C THR A 997 37.02 30.54 19.32
N TRP A 998 37.97 31.19 19.99
CA TRP A 998 38.94 30.51 20.86
C TRP A 998 38.36 30.19 22.25
N ALA A 999 37.58 31.09 22.85
CA ALA A 999 37.10 30.95 24.22
C ALA A 999 35.98 29.90 24.39
N CYS A 1000 35.04 29.77 23.44
CA CYS A 1000 33.94 28.79 23.54
C CYS A 1000 34.42 27.33 23.61
N PRO A 1001 35.29 26.83 22.71
CA PRO A 1001 35.79 25.46 22.81
C PRO A 1001 36.60 25.24 24.09
N ASN A 1002 37.22 26.31 24.61
CA ASN A 1002 38.02 26.28 25.83
C ASN A 1002 37.26 26.73 27.08
N ARG A 1003 35.93 26.87 27.03
CA ARG A 1003 35.14 27.51 28.12
C ARG A 1003 35.30 26.83 29.46
N ALA A 1004 35.37 25.50 29.47
CA ALA A 1004 35.56 24.74 30.70
C ALA A 1004 36.98 24.90 31.26
N TYR A 1005 38.00 24.98 30.39
CA TYR A 1005 39.36 25.34 30.81
C TYR A 1005 39.42 26.75 31.38
N LEU A 1006 38.79 27.72 30.73
CA LEU A 1006 38.70 29.09 31.21
C LEU A 1006 37.96 29.18 32.54
N THR A 1007 36.91 28.39 32.71
CA THR A 1007 36.14 28.27 33.94
C THR A 1007 36.98 27.67 35.07
N LEU A 1008 37.65 26.54 34.83
CA LEU A 1008 38.54 25.91 35.80
C LEU A 1008 39.71 26.81 36.15
N ALA A 1009 40.29 27.51 35.15
CA ALA A 1009 41.35 28.48 35.37
C ALA A 1009 40.86 29.68 36.21
N ALA A 1010 39.67 30.21 35.92
CA ALA A 1010 39.06 31.28 36.71
C ALA A 1010 38.80 30.84 38.15
N MET A 1011 38.26 29.63 38.36
CA MET A 1011 38.02 29.08 39.70
C MET A 1011 39.31 28.84 40.48
N ALA A 1012 40.33 28.23 39.83
CA ALA A 1012 41.62 27.98 40.46
C ALA A 1012 42.32 29.29 40.84
N LEU A 1013 42.29 30.28 39.94
CA LEU A 1013 42.88 31.60 40.20
C LEU A 1013 42.10 32.35 41.29
N PHE A 1014 40.77 32.30 41.28
CA PHE A 1014 39.95 32.88 42.34
C PHE A 1014 40.26 32.25 43.70
N ALA A 1015 40.34 30.92 43.78
CA ALA A 1015 40.69 30.21 45.01
C ALA A 1015 42.10 30.59 45.51
N LEU A 1016 43.07 30.71 44.59
CA LEU A 1016 44.42 31.15 44.91
C LEU A 1016 44.45 32.58 45.46
N VAL A 1017 43.73 33.51 44.81
CA VAL A 1017 43.62 34.92 45.25
C VAL A 1017 42.94 35.00 46.61
N ALA A 1018 41.87 34.24 46.83
CA ALA A 1018 41.18 34.17 48.12
C ALA A 1018 42.09 33.59 49.21
N LEU A 1019 42.85 32.53 48.91
CA LEU A 1019 43.81 31.93 49.84
C LEU A 1019 44.95 32.89 50.20
N LEU A 1020 45.51 33.61 49.22
CA LEU A 1020 46.54 34.61 49.45
C LEU A 1020 46.02 35.77 50.32
N THR A 1021 44.82 36.25 50.02
CA THR A 1021 44.14 37.31 50.79
C THR A 1021 43.82 36.86 52.21
N TRP A 1022 43.44 35.59 52.40
CA TRP A 1022 43.25 35.05 53.75
C TRP A 1022 44.61 34.94 54.46
N ARG A 1023 45.61 34.31 53.83
CA ARG A 1023 46.91 34.05 54.47
C ARG A 1023 47.72 35.31 54.77
N SER A 1024 47.49 36.42 54.06
CA SER A 1024 48.12 37.71 54.38
C SER A 1024 47.77 38.20 55.78
N PHE A 1025 46.57 37.89 56.31
CA PHE A 1025 46.21 38.24 57.69
C PHE A 1025 47.07 37.55 58.76
N TYR A 1026 47.75 36.45 58.41
CA TYR A 1026 48.50 35.61 59.36
C TYR A 1026 50.01 35.56 59.07
N SER A 1027 50.48 36.09 57.93
CA SER A 1027 51.89 36.02 57.53
C SER A 1027 52.33 37.28 56.79
N GLY A 1028 53.32 37.99 57.34
CA GLY A 1028 53.87 39.20 56.73
C GLY A 1028 54.54 38.96 55.38
N THR A 1029 55.09 37.77 55.14
CA THR A 1029 55.66 37.40 53.82
C THR A 1029 54.56 37.28 52.76
N VAL A 1030 53.43 36.68 53.13
CA VAL A 1030 52.28 36.56 52.22
C VAL A 1030 51.62 37.90 52.00
N ASP A 1031 51.52 38.75 53.03
CA ASP A 1031 51.05 40.14 52.90
C ASP A 1031 51.88 40.95 51.89
N TYR A 1032 53.22 40.84 51.99
CA TYR A 1032 54.13 41.47 51.04
C TYR A 1032 53.85 41.03 49.59
N ILE A 1033 53.66 39.73 49.36
CA ILE A 1033 53.36 39.18 48.03
C ILE A 1033 51.95 39.62 47.57
N ALA A 1034 50.96 39.50 48.45
CA ALA A 1034 49.55 39.75 48.15
C ALA A 1034 49.31 41.20 47.74
N PHE A 1035 49.75 42.16 48.56
CA PHE A 1035 49.38 43.56 48.40
C PHE A 1035 50.53 44.45 47.93
N ARG A 1036 51.76 44.21 48.40
CA ARG A 1036 52.91 45.06 48.04
C ARG A 1036 53.46 44.77 46.65
N LEU A 1037 53.52 43.50 46.26
CA LEU A 1037 53.78 43.09 44.87
C LEU A 1037 52.51 43.13 44.00
N GLY A 1038 51.34 43.38 44.60
CA GLY A 1038 50.07 43.52 43.89
C GLY A 1038 49.50 42.21 43.33
N ALA A 1039 49.96 41.04 43.79
CA ALA A 1039 49.51 39.75 43.26
C ALA A 1039 47.99 39.55 43.36
N VAL A 1040 47.36 40.01 44.46
CA VAL A 1040 45.90 39.96 44.63
C VAL A 1040 45.19 40.85 43.60
N TRP A 1041 45.68 42.05 43.34
CA TRP A 1041 45.09 42.98 42.38
C TRP A 1041 45.20 42.45 40.94
N VAL A 1042 46.37 41.96 40.56
CA VAL A 1042 46.60 41.34 39.24
C VAL A 1042 45.75 40.08 39.09
N GLY A 1043 45.75 39.20 40.09
CA GLY A 1043 44.95 37.98 40.08
C GLY A 1043 43.45 38.27 39.96
N THR A 1044 42.94 39.23 40.73
CA THR A 1044 41.53 39.66 40.65
C THR A 1044 41.18 40.24 39.29
N ALA A 1045 42.06 41.08 38.71
CA ALA A 1045 41.86 41.64 37.37
C ALA A 1045 41.80 40.55 36.29
N VAL A 1046 42.65 39.52 36.40
CA VAL A 1046 42.62 38.36 35.48
C VAL A 1046 41.34 37.54 35.67
N VAL A 1047 40.89 37.31 36.91
CA VAL A 1047 39.59 36.64 37.18
C VAL A 1047 38.44 37.44 36.55
N VAL A 1048 38.39 38.76 36.74
CA VAL A 1048 37.40 39.65 36.12
C VAL A 1048 37.44 39.53 34.59
N ALA A 1049 38.62 39.54 33.99
CA ALA A 1049 38.78 39.42 32.54
C ALA A 1049 38.28 38.05 32.03
N LEU A 1050 38.62 36.95 32.71
CA LEU A 1050 38.13 35.62 32.36
C LEU A 1050 36.62 35.51 32.48
N LEU A 1051 36.03 35.98 33.58
CA LEU A 1051 34.59 36.01 33.79
C LEU A 1051 33.89 36.90 32.75
N PHE A 1052 34.50 38.02 32.36
CA PHE A 1052 33.97 38.88 31.31
C PHE A 1052 33.98 38.19 29.94
N VAL A 1053 35.08 37.52 29.58
CA VAL A 1053 35.17 36.73 28.34
C VAL A 1053 34.12 35.62 28.34
N LEU A 1054 33.99 34.87 29.44
CA LEU A 1054 32.96 33.83 29.58
C LEU A 1054 31.55 34.42 29.47
N THR A 1055 31.27 35.55 30.13
CA THR A 1055 29.96 36.21 30.08
C THR A 1055 29.60 36.70 28.68
N ARG A 1056 30.60 37.17 27.91
CA ARG A 1056 30.36 37.73 26.56
C ARG A 1056 30.36 36.68 25.45
N CYS A 1057 31.15 35.63 25.58
CA CYS A 1057 31.27 34.59 24.56
C CYS A 1057 30.33 33.40 24.80
N ASP A 1058 29.87 33.18 26.04
CA ASP A 1058 28.91 32.14 26.41
C ASP A 1058 27.71 32.77 27.11
N PHE A 1059 26.85 33.42 26.33
CA PHE A 1059 25.69 34.18 26.82
C PHE A 1059 24.67 33.33 27.61
N ARG A 1060 24.74 32.00 27.52
CA ARG A 1060 23.87 31.09 28.28
C ARG A 1060 24.46 30.66 29.62
N ALA A 1061 25.73 30.91 29.87
CA ALA A 1061 26.30 30.63 31.18
C ALA A 1061 25.72 31.60 32.21
N PHE A 1062 24.88 31.11 33.13
CA PHE A 1062 24.21 31.96 34.12
C PHE A 1062 25.13 32.40 35.26
N TRP A 1063 26.13 31.58 35.62
CA TRP A 1063 26.98 31.82 36.79
C TRP A 1063 28.12 32.82 36.54
N PRO A 1064 28.78 32.91 35.36
CA PRO A 1064 29.83 33.91 35.14
C PRO A 1064 29.36 35.36 35.32
N PRO A 1065 28.20 35.80 34.76
CA PRO A 1065 27.74 37.17 34.99
C PRO A 1065 27.41 37.40 36.45
N LEU A 1066 26.76 36.44 37.13
CA LEU A 1066 26.43 36.56 38.54
C LEU A 1066 27.68 36.74 39.41
N LEU A 1067 28.71 35.92 39.20
CA LEU A 1067 29.98 36.05 39.92
C LEU A 1067 30.72 37.34 39.56
N LEU A 1068 30.70 37.74 38.28
CA LEU A 1068 31.29 38.99 37.84
C LEU A 1068 30.64 40.19 38.54
N TYR A 1069 29.30 40.24 38.57
CA TYR A 1069 28.56 41.30 39.26
C TYR A 1069 28.80 41.27 40.78
N ALA A 1070 28.77 40.08 41.39
CA ALA A 1070 29.05 39.93 42.81
C ALA A 1070 30.47 40.42 43.17
N LEU A 1071 31.46 40.08 42.36
CA LEU A 1071 32.86 40.47 42.57
C LEU A 1071 33.07 41.97 42.35
N VAL A 1072 32.44 42.56 41.32
CA VAL A 1072 32.45 44.01 41.11
C VAL A 1072 31.75 44.75 42.26
N ALA A 1073 30.59 44.27 42.72
CA ALA A 1073 29.87 44.83 43.85
C ALA A 1073 30.69 44.74 45.16
N MET A 1074 31.36 43.61 45.38
CA MET A 1074 32.26 43.42 46.52
C MET A 1074 33.45 44.39 46.47
N LEU A 1075 34.09 44.56 45.32
CA LEU A 1075 35.18 45.53 45.14
C LEU A 1075 34.71 46.96 45.38
N ALA A 1076 33.52 47.33 44.87
CA ALA A 1076 32.91 48.64 45.11
C ALA A 1076 32.59 48.86 46.60
N ALA A 1077 32.07 47.84 47.29
CA ALA A 1077 31.80 47.90 48.72
C ALA A 1077 33.09 48.04 49.56
N ILE A 1078 34.16 47.32 49.21
CA ILE A 1078 35.48 47.45 49.84
C ILE A 1078 36.03 48.85 49.63
N MET A 1079 35.96 49.38 48.40
CA MET A 1079 36.42 50.73 48.08
C MET A 1079 35.62 51.81 48.84
N LEU A 1080 34.29 51.67 48.89
CA LEU A 1080 33.43 52.57 49.64
C LEU A 1080 33.71 52.49 51.15
N PHE A 1081 33.92 51.30 51.69
CA PHE A 1081 34.29 51.10 53.08
C PHE A 1081 35.64 51.75 53.40
N ASP A 1082 36.65 51.58 52.53
CA ASP A 1082 37.95 52.23 52.67
C ASP A 1082 37.82 53.77 52.62
N ILE A 1083 37.06 54.33 51.69
CA ILE A 1083 36.77 55.77 51.62
C ILE A 1083 36.11 56.27 52.92
N ILE A 1084 35.10 55.57 53.43
CA ILE A 1084 34.40 55.92 54.67
C ILE A 1084 35.35 55.81 55.88
N GLN A 1085 36.15 54.75 55.95
CA GLN A 1085 37.12 54.54 57.03
C GLN A 1085 38.20 55.62 57.02
N ARG A 1086 38.77 55.97 55.85
CA ARG A 1086 39.73 57.06 55.72
C ARG A 1086 39.12 58.40 56.12
N ALA A 1087 37.88 58.66 55.73
CA ALA A 1087 37.16 59.87 56.09
C ALA A 1087 36.87 59.97 57.60
N ARG A 1088 36.53 58.85 58.27
CA ARG A 1088 36.19 58.84 59.70
C ARG A 1088 37.39 58.71 60.64
N ASN A 1089 38.33 57.85 60.30
CA ASN A 1089 39.38 57.36 61.20
C ASN A 1089 40.80 57.76 60.75
N GLY A 1090 40.94 58.54 59.67
CA GLY A 1090 42.22 58.84 59.04
C GLY A 1090 42.77 57.65 58.22
N PRO A 1091 43.85 57.83 57.44
CA PRO A 1091 44.49 56.73 56.74
C PRO A 1091 45.07 55.75 57.77
N LYS A 1092 44.40 54.62 57.97
CA LYS A 1092 45.01 53.48 58.66
C LYS A 1092 45.99 52.79 57.71
N PRO A 1093 47.11 52.27 58.22
CA PRO A 1093 48.00 51.40 57.44
C PRO A 1093 47.27 50.16 56.93
#